data_AF-A0A6P4E6H1-F1
#
_entry.id   AF-A0A6P4E6H1-F1
#
_cell.length_a   1.000
_cell.length_b   1.000
_cell.length_c   1.000
_cell.angle_alpha   90.00
_cell.angle_beta   90.00
_cell.angle_gamma   90.00
#
_symmetry.space_group_name_H-M   'P 1'
#
loop_
_entity.id
_entity.type
_entity.pdbx_description
1 polymer ?
#
loop_
_entity_poly.entity_id
_entity_poly.type
_entity_poly.pdbx_seq_one_letter_code
_entity_poly.pdbx_strand_id
1 'polypeptide(L)'
;MDKDPPLHQGNAIFRNQPSYKVFNKSFENVNDALYTFLNEVDPEVLRQELRETADVFKSFSRITALRDPRTEEVPGSPHCDHSGPGSGYSFPNPQELYSELNLKQQAACMRVLLSWQRSEPVDEEDFVVWQATEKKRCNEQQRVQKHIHDHEHGHREVIYAPMKSLVAVYRKWYELNVKKLLKAYPNESYVTFSGLPQLSQCKSLNSQTASIEHVELERILGRVRLWPEVEVRQKALRTLRVRLERYSIRETYEPAKLLRDEEKELELEAGNIFVLPLDSLLMLLTSGSYIDLPTEMFVSLKASPNSNHKCMEFQSPFPARNCGWHTNSLVLKRAYEAFVSQPGEAKWLDFGPNGSVKEVLEKPTYKMPSINLQMEYKPQAIDQQSFDIVDGSTNTALVSWSLRCKGEGEQNKEFQVFSTLPIPAVRDSKDKKPLGCHFIKLENKPDCGCEIMSKYELISAWLQLKLLQAEMGHCTRISLRDFEPMMEEKLTLISLEQQLHDYYNTSMPQLLSNLYEFLKLLDTVPGGEYLLRYSPKYKDKFLLCNATKEAPAQSFQLHQLLTETSPSDQIFLTQSSYLPISPTLCGRLHTELQLLPCAFPAKADGKAIHRRNAAIAKPEPAARAPGRRPVKKWTEAQTQDFRRKCKSEQRYGARAPGRRPVKKWTEAQTQDFRRKCKYEQKNRARARKKAAANAEKVQLDKIMSL
;
A
#
# COMPACT_ATOMS: atom_id res chain seq x y z
N MET A 1 -20.74 10.21 -47.86
CA MET A 1 -21.51 9.10 -47.25
C MET A 1 -20.51 8.12 -46.70
N ASP A 2 -20.49 7.93 -45.39
CA ASP A 2 -19.86 6.83 -44.63
C ASP A 2 -19.87 7.25 -43.15
N LYS A 3 -20.31 6.50 -42.15
CA LYS A 3 -21.17 5.32 -41.99
C LYS A 3 -21.79 5.52 -40.61
N ASP A 4 -23.11 5.55 -40.50
CA ASP A 4 -23.76 5.60 -39.18
C ASP A 4 -23.38 4.36 -38.34
N PRO A 5 -23.26 4.50 -37.01
CA PRO A 5 -22.96 3.36 -36.14
C PRO A 5 -24.01 2.27 -36.32
N PRO A 6 -23.65 0.98 -36.20
CA PRO A 6 -24.58 -0.11 -36.45
C PRO A 6 -25.73 -0.02 -35.45
N LEU A 7 -26.93 0.26 -35.96
CA LEU A 7 -28.16 0.25 -35.18
C LEU A 7 -28.42 -1.18 -34.65
N HIS A 8 -28.95 -1.25 -33.43
CA HIS A 8 -29.33 -2.50 -32.77
C HIS A 8 -30.23 -3.35 -33.68
N GLN A 9 -29.78 -4.56 -34.02
CA GLN A 9 -30.50 -5.47 -34.93
C GLN A 9 -31.59 -6.29 -34.23
N GLY A 10 -31.72 -6.17 -32.91
CA GLY A 10 -32.77 -6.83 -32.14
C GLY A 10 -34.15 -6.20 -32.32
N ASN A 11 -35.05 -6.47 -31.37
CA ASN A 11 -36.47 -6.15 -31.49
C ASN A 11 -36.69 -4.63 -31.65
N ALA A 12 -37.62 -4.26 -32.53
CA ALA A 12 -37.75 -2.89 -33.06
C ALA A 12 -38.02 -1.84 -31.97
N ILE A 13 -38.56 -2.28 -30.84
CA ILE A 13 -38.88 -1.46 -29.65
C ILE A 13 -37.61 -0.82 -29.04
N PHE A 14 -36.43 -1.44 -29.22
CA PHE A 14 -35.17 -0.95 -28.64
C PHE A 14 -34.37 -0.01 -29.57
N ARG A 15 -34.83 0.26 -30.80
CA ARG A 15 -34.03 1.01 -31.80
C ARG A 15 -33.94 2.51 -31.57
N ASN A 16 -34.86 3.10 -30.81
CA ASN A 16 -34.94 4.54 -30.55
C ASN A 16 -34.70 4.93 -29.08
N GLN A 17 -34.19 4.00 -28.27
CA GLN A 17 -33.89 4.26 -26.86
C GLN A 17 -32.39 4.51 -26.64
N PRO A 18 -32.01 5.40 -25.70
CA PRO A 18 -30.60 5.67 -25.41
C PRO A 18 -29.86 4.40 -24.96
N SER A 19 -28.63 4.21 -25.45
CA SER A 19 -27.81 3.04 -25.13
C SER A 19 -27.66 2.87 -23.61
N TYR A 20 -27.96 1.68 -23.13
CA TYR A 20 -28.08 1.30 -21.71
C TYR A 20 -26.79 1.44 -20.87
N LYS A 21 -25.65 1.81 -21.50
CA LYS A 21 -24.36 2.08 -20.83
C LYS A 21 -24.34 3.31 -19.90
N VAL A 22 -25.36 4.16 -19.94
CA VAL A 22 -25.41 5.41 -19.16
C VAL A 22 -25.79 5.19 -17.68
N PHE A 23 -26.45 4.07 -17.37
CA PHE A 23 -26.82 3.71 -16.01
C PHE A 23 -25.99 2.50 -15.58
N ASN A 24 -25.03 2.70 -14.69
CA ASN A 24 -24.09 1.70 -14.17
C ASN A 24 -24.80 0.52 -13.44
N LYS A 25 -25.51 -0.33 -14.17
CA LYS A 25 -26.10 -1.60 -13.73
C LYS A 25 -25.82 -2.68 -14.79
N SER A 26 -25.41 -3.86 -14.35
CA SER A 26 -25.13 -5.01 -15.21
C SER A 26 -26.41 -5.54 -15.86
N PHE A 27 -26.25 -6.10 -17.07
CA PHE A 27 -27.30 -6.45 -18.05
C PHE A 27 -28.25 -7.60 -17.66
N GLU A 28 -28.21 -8.16 -16.45
CA GLU A 28 -28.70 -9.53 -16.23
C GLU A 28 -29.95 -9.65 -15.36
N ASN A 29 -30.57 -8.54 -14.95
CA ASN A 29 -31.81 -8.64 -14.20
C ASN A 29 -33.00 -8.88 -15.14
N VAL A 30 -33.32 -10.16 -15.36
CA VAL A 30 -34.47 -10.67 -16.15
C VAL A 30 -35.83 -10.13 -15.63
N ASN A 31 -35.83 -9.52 -14.44
CA ASN A 31 -36.97 -8.83 -13.83
C ASN A 31 -36.61 -7.39 -13.45
N ASP A 32 -35.92 -6.63 -14.31
CA ASP A 32 -35.71 -5.20 -14.08
C ASP A 32 -37.03 -4.43 -14.28
N ALA A 33 -37.89 -4.53 -13.26
CA ALA A 33 -39.18 -3.85 -13.18
C ALA A 33 -39.04 -2.32 -13.30
N LEU A 34 -37.87 -1.78 -12.93
CA LEU A 34 -37.59 -0.35 -13.04
C LEU A 34 -37.25 0.02 -14.49
N TYR A 35 -36.45 -0.78 -15.19
CA TYR A 35 -36.18 -0.56 -16.61
C TYR A 35 -37.42 -0.72 -17.48
N THR A 36 -38.18 -1.81 -17.28
CA THR A 36 -39.45 -2.04 -18.00
C THR A 36 -40.46 -0.93 -17.73
N PHE A 37 -40.51 -0.42 -16.50
CA PHE A 37 -41.39 0.70 -16.13
C PHE A 37 -40.93 2.03 -16.72
N LEU A 38 -39.64 2.35 -16.66
CA LEU A 38 -39.10 3.63 -17.15
C LEU A 38 -39.09 3.74 -18.67
N ASN A 39 -39.06 2.61 -19.39
CA ASN A 39 -38.94 2.57 -20.85
C ASN A 39 -40.15 1.93 -21.53
N GLU A 40 -41.22 1.66 -20.76
CA GLU A 40 -42.49 1.08 -21.22
C GLU A 40 -42.30 -0.22 -22.04
N VAL A 41 -41.29 -1.02 -21.68
CA VAL A 41 -40.98 -2.29 -22.35
C VAL A 41 -41.69 -3.43 -21.63
N ASP A 42 -42.38 -4.29 -22.39
CA ASP A 42 -43.01 -5.49 -21.84
C ASP A 42 -41.95 -6.44 -21.22
N PRO A 43 -42.12 -6.86 -19.95
CA PRO A 43 -41.21 -7.79 -19.28
C PRO A 43 -40.99 -9.14 -20.00
N GLU A 44 -41.98 -9.64 -20.75
CA GLU A 44 -41.81 -10.87 -21.53
C GLU A 44 -40.97 -10.66 -22.79
N VAL A 45 -41.09 -9.48 -23.42
CA VAL A 45 -40.28 -9.11 -24.60
C VAL A 45 -38.82 -8.90 -24.20
N LEU A 46 -38.58 -8.22 -23.08
CA LEU A 46 -37.23 -8.09 -22.50
C LEU A 46 -36.62 -9.46 -22.17
N ARG A 47 -37.44 -10.40 -21.68
CA ARG A 47 -37.03 -11.78 -21.39
C ARG A 47 -36.63 -12.58 -22.63
N GLN A 48 -37.35 -12.41 -23.75
CA GLN A 48 -37.04 -13.09 -25.00
C GLN A 48 -35.74 -12.55 -25.61
N GLU A 49 -35.53 -11.23 -25.61
CA GLU A 49 -34.29 -10.59 -26.11
C GLU A 49 -33.04 -11.06 -25.35
N LEU A 50 -33.16 -11.20 -24.02
CA LEU A 50 -32.08 -11.69 -23.14
C LEU A 50 -31.87 -13.21 -23.24
N ARG A 51 -32.87 -13.98 -23.68
CA ARG A 51 -32.76 -15.43 -23.90
C ARG A 51 -32.02 -15.75 -25.20
N GLU A 52 -32.25 -14.98 -26.26
CA GLU A 52 -31.60 -15.21 -27.56
C GLU A 52 -30.09 -14.92 -27.54
N THR A 53 -29.60 -14.11 -26.59
CA THR A 53 -28.16 -13.85 -26.38
C THR A 53 -27.47 -14.83 -25.42
N ALA A 54 -28.22 -15.73 -24.76
CA ALA A 54 -27.69 -16.66 -23.75
C ALA A 54 -27.29 -18.04 -24.31
N ASP A 55 -27.45 -18.31 -25.61
CA ASP A 55 -27.17 -19.62 -26.21
C ASP A 55 -25.79 -19.75 -26.90
N VAL A 56 -24.87 -18.79 -26.70
CA VAL A 56 -23.50 -18.84 -27.26
C VAL A 56 -22.46 -19.45 -26.30
N PHE A 57 -22.82 -19.85 -25.08
CA PHE A 57 -21.89 -20.58 -24.18
C PHE A 57 -22.54 -21.83 -23.57
N LYS A 58 -22.65 -22.90 -24.37
CA LYS A 58 -23.13 -24.22 -23.91
C LYS A 58 -22.05 -25.30 -23.74
N SER A 59 -20.77 -24.96 -23.76
CA SER A 59 -19.76 -25.90 -23.23
C SER A 59 -18.47 -25.22 -22.80
N PHE A 60 -18.07 -25.47 -21.55
CA PHE A 60 -16.67 -25.43 -21.17
C PHE A 60 -16.11 -26.82 -21.43
N SER A 61 -15.30 -26.96 -22.49
CA SER A 61 -14.48 -28.14 -22.64
C SER A 61 -13.38 -28.10 -21.56
N ARG A 62 -13.36 -29.11 -20.68
CA ARG A 62 -12.18 -29.40 -19.84
C ARG A 62 -11.07 -29.91 -20.75
N ILE A 63 -10.33 -29.01 -21.38
CA ILE A 63 -9.12 -29.34 -22.16
C ILE A 63 -7.97 -28.48 -21.65
N THR A 64 -7.53 -28.73 -20.41
CA THR A 64 -6.23 -28.27 -19.88
C THR A 64 -5.57 -29.33 -19.00
N ALA A 65 -5.83 -30.61 -19.26
CA ALA A 65 -4.93 -31.68 -18.82
C ALA A 65 -4.25 -32.26 -20.06
N LEU A 66 -2.92 -32.09 -20.15
CA LEU A 66 -2.08 -32.76 -21.15
C LEU A 66 -2.26 -34.28 -20.99
N ARG A 67 -2.62 -34.96 -22.08
CA ARG A 67 -2.70 -36.43 -22.18
C ARG A 67 -1.42 -36.99 -22.78
N ASP A 68 -1.04 -38.20 -22.42
CA ASP A 68 0.14 -38.85 -23.00
C ASP A 68 -0.15 -39.23 -24.47
N PRO A 69 0.66 -38.78 -25.45
CA PRO A 69 0.40 -39.01 -26.88
C PRO A 69 0.67 -40.45 -27.35
N ARG A 70 1.18 -41.35 -26.49
CA ARG A 70 1.48 -42.75 -26.85
C ARG A 70 0.46 -43.75 -26.30
N THR A 71 -0.22 -43.39 -25.21
CA THR A 71 -1.21 -44.26 -24.54
C THR A 71 -2.61 -43.66 -24.51
N GLU A 72 -2.79 -42.40 -24.90
CA GLU A 72 -4.04 -41.61 -24.85
C GLU A 72 -4.71 -41.50 -23.46
N GLU A 73 -4.10 -42.08 -22.42
CA GLU A 73 -4.51 -41.93 -21.03
C GLU A 73 -4.02 -40.59 -20.44
N VAL A 74 -4.74 -40.10 -19.43
CA VAL A 74 -4.30 -38.95 -18.63
C VAL A 74 -3.22 -39.46 -17.67
N PRO A 75 -1.98 -38.92 -17.70
CA PRO A 75 -0.91 -39.34 -16.80
C PRO A 75 -1.32 -39.25 -15.32
N GLY A 76 -0.94 -40.26 -14.54
CA GLY A 76 -1.40 -40.48 -13.16
C GLY A 76 -0.84 -39.58 -12.05
N SER A 77 0.08 -38.62 -12.28
CA SER A 77 0.42 -37.52 -11.33
C SER A 77 1.47 -36.50 -11.88
N PRO A 78 1.51 -35.25 -11.37
CA PRO A 78 2.41 -34.16 -11.81
C PRO A 78 3.75 -34.19 -11.04
N HIS A 79 4.90 -33.73 -11.57
CA HIS A 79 6.06 -33.40 -10.71
C HIS A 79 7.05 -32.36 -11.28
N CYS A 80 7.46 -31.43 -10.40
CA CYS A 80 8.68 -30.62 -10.43
C CYS A 80 9.76 -31.32 -9.58
N ASP A 81 11.05 -31.21 -9.93
CA ASP A 81 12.15 -31.49 -8.99
C ASP A 81 12.48 -30.26 -8.15
N HIS A 82 11.87 -30.22 -6.97
CA HIS A 82 12.35 -29.56 -5.76
C HIS A 82 12.26 -30.69 -4.71
N SER A 83 13.37 -31.15 -4.13
CA SER A 83 13.47 -32.45 -3.41
C SER A 83 12.48 -32.76 -2.25
N GLY A 84 11.43 -31.96 -2.02
CA GLY A 84 10.27 -32.32 -1.21
C GLY A 84 8.95 -32.11 -1.98
N PRO A 85 7.95 -33.00 -1.82
CA PRO A 85 6.67 -32.96 -2.53
C PRO A 85 5.66 -31.95 -1.91
N GLY A 86 6.14 -30.76 -1.53
CA GLY A 86 5.29 -29.69 -1.01
C GLY A 86 5.13 -28.59 -2.04
N SER A 87 3.93 -28.01 -2.16
CA SER A 87 3.83 -26.60 -2.54
C SER A 87 4.88 -25.83 -1.74
N GLY A 88 5.71 -25.02 -2.39
CA GLY A 88 6.77 -24.29 -1.69
C GLY A 88 6.24 -23.39 -0.57
N TYR A 89 4.92 -23.17 -0.53
CA TYR A 89 4.21 -22.50 0.54
C TYR A 89 3.44 -23.43 1.46
N SER A 90 3.46 -23.08 2.75
CA SER A 90 2.62 -23.68 3.77
C SER A 90 2.10 -22.59 4.69
N PHE A 91 0.78 -22.49 4.84
CA PHE A 91 0.18 -21.57 5.80
C PHE A 91 0.58 -21.99 7.23
N PRO A 92 1.18 -21.11 8.05
CA PRO A 92 1.71 -21.47 9.36
C PRO A 92 0.55 -21.74 10.34
N ASN A 93 0.14 -23.00 10.48
CA ASN A 93 -0.99 -23.42 11.31
C ASN A 93 -0.67 -24.61 12.23
N PRO A 94 0.29 -24.45 13.16
CA PRO A 94 0.71 -25.54 14.06
C PRO A 94 -0.40 -26.01 15.01
N GLN A 95 -1.43 -25.18 15.24
CA GLN A 95 -2.57 -25.47 16.10
C GLN A 95 -3.73 -26.13 15.36
N GLU A 96 -3.59 -26.39 14.06
CA GLU A 96 -4.63 -26.98 13.20
C GLU A 96 -5.99 -26.26 13.34
N LEU A 97 -5.95 -24.92 13.35
CA LEU A 97 -7.16 -24.11 13.33
C LEU A 97 -7.80 -24.22 11.94
N TYR A 98 -9.13 -24.35 11.88
CA TYR A 98 -9.85 -24.43 10.61
C TYR A 98 -10.93 -23.38 10.48
N SER A 99 -11.31 -23.12 9.24
CA SER A 99 -12.29 -22.10 8.90
C SER A 99 -13.74 -22.49 9.24
N GLU A 100 -14.55 -21.44 9.46
CA GLU A 100 -16.00 -21.55 9.55
C GLU A 100 -16.68 -21.66 8.17
N LEU A 101 -15.89 -21.48 7.11
CA LEU A 101 -16.26 -21.73 5.73
C LEU A 101 -15.88 -23.16 5.34
N ASN A 102 -16.75 -23.80 4.57
CA ASN A 102 -16.37 -25.04 3.90
C ASN A 102 -15.52 -24.75 2.64
N LEU A 103 -14.91 -25.80 2.08
CA LEU A 103 -14.04 -25.69 0.91
C LEU A 103 -14.72 -24.99 -0.28
N LYS A 104 -15.99 -25.31 -0.55
CA LYS A 104 -16.75 -24.70 -1.66
C LYS A 104 -16.98 -23.21 -1.43
N GLN A 105 -17.28 -22.82 -0.19
CA GLN A 105 -17.47 -21.42 0.20
C GLN A 105 -16.18 -20.62 0.10
N GLN A 106 -15.05 -21.18 0.54
CA GLN A 106 -13.75 -20.52 0.38
C GLN A 106 -13.38 -20.35 -1.09
N ALA A 107 -13.54 -21.40 -1.90
CA ALA A 107 -13.25 -21.36 -3.33
C ALA A 107 -14.12 -20.32 -4.07
N ALA A 108 -15.42 -20.28 -3.79
CA ALA A 108 -16.33 -19.26 -4.33
C ALA A 108 -15.87 -17.85 -3.97
N CYS A 109 -15.59 -17.60 -2.69
CA CYS A 109 -15.13 -16.29 -2.23
C CYS A 109 -13.78 -15.88 -2.85
N MET A 110 -12.87 -16.84 -3.05
CA MET A 110 -11.58 -16.59 -3.68
C MET A 110 -11.75 -16.23 -5.16
N ARG A 111 -12.67 -16.89 -5.88
CA ARG A 111 -12.99 -16.54 -7.27
C ARG A 111 -13.53 -15.13 -7.40
N VAL A 112 -14.43 -14.70 -6.50
CA VAL A 112 -14.89 -13.30 -6.44
C VAL A 112 -13.71 -12.31 -6.32
N LEU A 113 -12.79 -12.57 -5.39
CA LEU A 113 -11.61 -11.71 -5.22
C LEU A 113 -10.71 -11.69 -6.46
N LEU A 114 -10.44 -12.85 -7.05
CA LEU A 114 -9.62 -12.94 -8.26
C LEU A 114 -10.25 -12.19 -9.44
N SER A 115 -11.57 -12.31 -9.64
CA SER A 115 -12.30 -11.53 -10.65
C SER A 115 -12.15 -10.04 -10.42
N TRP A 116 -12.33 -9.55 -9.19
CA TRP A 116 -12.12 -8.12 -8.89
C TRP A 116 -10.69 -7.66 -9.16
N GLN A 117 -9.69 -8.45 -8.76
CA GLN A 117 -8.29 -8.12 -9.00
C GLN A 117 -7.95 -8.05 -10.50
N ARG A 118 -8.56 -8.91 -11.31
CA ARG A 118 -8.39 -8.93 -12.77
C ARG A 118 -9.25 -7.90 -13.49
N SER A 119 -10.16 -7.23 -12.78
CA SER A 119 -11.20 -6.37 -13.37
C SER A 119 -12.12 -7.15 -14.32
N GLU A 120 -12.37 -8.42 -14.00
CA GLU A 120 -13.27 -9.33 -14.71
C GLU A 120 -14.65 -9.34 -14.04
N PRO A 121 -15.72 -9.68 -14.79
CA PRO A 121 -17.04 -9.87 -14.19
C PRO A 121 -17.01 -10.99 -13.14
N VAL A 122 -17.82 -10.82 -12.10
CA VAL A 122 -17.97 -11.80 -11.02
C VAL A 122 -19.16 -12.70 -11.34
N ASP A 123 -18.99 -14.00 -11.18
CA ASP A 123 -20.07 -14.98 -11.27
C ASP A 123 -21.13 -14.73 -10.17
N GLU A 124 -22.41 -14.74 -10.56
CA GLU A 124 -23.50 -14.40 -9.64
C GLU A 124 -23.65 -15.41 -8.49
N GLU A 125 -23.46 -16.70 -8.76
CA GLU A 125 -23.56 -17.75 -7.73
C GLU A 125 -22.45 -17.57 -6.68
N ASP A 126 -21.23 -17.31 -7.14
CA ASP A 126 -20.10 -17.02 -6.27
C ASP A 126 -20.30 -15.73 -5.47
N PHE A 127 -20.89 -14.70 -6.08
CA PHE A 127 -21.20 -13.44 -5.38
C PHE A 127 -22.28 -13.61 -4.31
N VAL A 128 -23.31 -14.42 -4.54
CA VAL A 128 -24.32 -14.76 -3.52
C VAL A 128 -23.65 -15.46 -2.34
N VAL A 129 -22.72 -16.39 -2.60
CA VAL A 129 -21.94 -17.04 -1.53
C VAL A 129 -21.05 -16.04 -0.79
N TRP A 130 -20.40 -15.12 -1.50
CA TRP A 130 -19.61 -14.04 -0.91
C TRP A 130 -20.45 -13.22 0.07
N GLN A 131 -21.63 -12.75 -0.34
CA GLN A 131 -22.53 -11.99 0.54
C GLN A 131 -23.03 -12.82 1.73
N ALA A 132 -23.44 -14.07 1.49
CA ALA A 132 -23.94 -14.95 2.54
C ALA A 132 -22.89 -15.27 3.62
N THR A 133 -21.61 -15.21 3.27
CA THR A 133 -20.48 -15.55 4.15
C THR A 133 -19.81 -14.34 4.81
N GLU A 134 -20.21 -13.11 4.47
CA GLU A 134 -19.61 -11.85 4.95
C GLU A 134 -19.35 -11.85 6.47
N LYS A 135 -20.38 -12.16 7.27
CA LYS A 135 -20.25 -12.17 8.73
C LYS A 135 -19.23 -13.20 9.24
N LYS A 136 -19.14 -14.36 8.58
CA LYS A 136 -18.15 -15.39 8.95
C LYS A 136 -16.74 -14.93 8.58
N ARG A 137 -16.57 -14.39 7.37
CA ARG A 137 -15.30 -13.83 6.87
C ARG A 137 -14.78 -12.74 7.79
N CYS A 138 -15.60 -11.75 8.16
CA CYS A 138 -15.19 -10.68 9.06
C CYS A 138 -14.78 -11.16 10.47
N ASN A 139 -15.50 -12.13 11.04
CA ASN A 139 -15.16 -12.71 12.35
C ASN A 139 -13.89 -13.57 12.32
N GLU A 140 -13.64 -14.23 11.18
CA GLU A 140 -12.45 -15.05 10.98
C GLU A 140 -11.21 -14.19 10.71
N GLN A 141 -11.35 -13.15 9.88
CA GLN A 141 -10.28 -12.22 9.53
C GLN A 141 -9.53 -11.70 10.75
N GLN A 142 -10.24 -11.23 11.78
CA GLN A 142 -9.60 -10.71 13.00
C GLN A 142 -8.80 -11.78 13.75
N ARG A 143 -9.26 -13.03 13.75
CA ARG A 143 -8.57 -14.14 14.40
C ARG A 143 -7.32 -14.56 13.63
N VAL A 144 -7.42 -14.64 12.31
CA VAL A 144 -6.30 -14.99 11.45
C VAL A 144 -5.23 -13.90 11.49
N GLN A 145 -5.62 -12.63 11.48
CA GLN A 145 -4.68 -11.51 11.64
C GLN A 145 -3.94 -11.58 12.97
N LYS A 146 -4.66 -11.86 14.06
CA LYS A 146 -4.03 -12.06 15.38
C LYS A 146 -3.08 -13.25 15.36
N HIS A 147 -3.49 -14.37 14.78
CA HIS A 147 -2.67 -15.58 14.65
C HIS A 147 -1.37 -15.30 13.88
N ILE A 148 -1.45 -14.58 12.75
CA ILE A 148 -0.28 -14.20 11.96
C ILE A 148 0.61 -13.22 12.73
N HIS A 149 0.02 -12.28 13.47
CA HIS A 149 0.76 -11.35 14.32
C HIS A 149 1.54 -12.09 15.42
N ASP A 150 0.88 -13.01 16.14
CA ASP A 150 1.51 -13.81 17.19
C ASP A 150 2.61 -14.72 16.61
N HIS A 151 2.37 -15.30 15.42
CA HIS A 151 3.37 -16.08 14.68
C HIS A 151 4.59 -15.23 14.29
N GLU A 152 4.38 -14.02 13.75
CA GLU A 152 5.45 -13.10 13.40
C GLU A 152 6.27 -12.70 14.62
N HIS A 153 5.60 -12.38 15.73
CA HIS A 153 6.27 -11.99 16.95
C HIS A 153 7.15 -13.11 17.52
N GLY A 154 6.69 -14.36 17.45
CA GLY A 154 7.45 -15.53 17.90
C GLY A 154 8.59 -15.98 16.98
N HIS A 155 8.52 -15.67 15.67
CA HIS A 155 9.46 -16.18 14.65
C HIS A 155 10.10 -15.08 13.82
N ARG A 156 10.22 -13.88 14.39
CA ARG A 156 10.62 -12.68 13.66
C ARG A 156 11.96 -12.83 12.95
N GLU A 157 12.97 -13.34 13.67
CA GLU A 157 14.30 -13.53 13.11
C GLU A 157 14.32 -14.49 11.91
N VAL A 158 13.43 -15.50 11.91
CA VAL A 158 13.31 -16.47 10.82
C VAL A 158 12.62 -15.84 9.62
N ILE A 159 11.51 -15.14 9.83
CA ILE A 159 10.72 -14.48 8.77
C ILE A 159 11.56 -13.44 8.04
N TYR A 160 12.31 -12.63 8.78
CA TYR A 160 13.11 -11.54 8.23
C TYR A 160 14.58 -11.95 7.94
N ALA A 161 14.97 -13.19 8.16
CA ALA A 161 16.32 -13.69 7.82
C ALA A 161 16.76 -13.36 6.38
N PRO A 162 15.90 -13.45 5.35
CA PRO A 162 16.32 -13.13 3.98
C PRO A 162 16.68 -11.64 3.78
N MET A 163 16.21 -10.72 4.64
CA MET A 163 16.58 -9.30 4.58
C MET A 163 18.08 -9.06 4.77
N LYS A 164 18.80 -9.97 5.45
CA LYS A 164 20.24 -9.79 5.75
C LYS A 164 21.07 -9.49 4.51
N SER A 165 20.75 -10.12 3.38
CA SER A 165 21.41 -9.85 2.10
C SER A 165 21.17 -8.43 1.59
N LEU A 166 19.91 -7.97 1.65
CA LEU A 166 19.51 -6.61 1.27
C LEU A 166 20.12 -5.55 2.20
N VAL A 167 20.20 -5.83 3.51
CA VAL A 167 20.82 -4.95 4.51
C VAL A 167 22.32 -4.79 4.24
N ALA A 168 23.03 -5.87 3.94
CA ALA A 168 24.46 -5.83 3.61
C ALA A 168 24.73 -4.99 2.35
N VAL A 169 23.86 -5.14 1.34
CA VAL A 169 23.92 -4.34 0.12
C VAL A 169 23.60 -2.86 0.39
N TYR A 170 22.55 -2.58 1.16
CA TYR A 170 22.17 -1.23 1.55
C TYR A 170 23.31 -0.52 2.28
N ARG A 171 24.04 -1.22 3.18
CA ARG A 171 25.18 -0.65 3.89
C ARG A 171 26.27 -0.17 2.93
N LYS A 172 26.64 -0.97 1.94
CA LYS A 172 27.62 -0.57 0.91
C LYS A 172 27.12 0.64 0.11
N TRP A 173 25.85 0.63 -0.29
CA TRP A 173 25.23 1.77 -0.97
C TRP A 173 25.23 3.03 -0.08
N TYR A 174 24.87 2.91 1.19
CA TYR A 174 24.85 3.99 2.18
C TYR A 174 26.23 4.62 2.33
N GLU A 175 27.28 3.79 2.51
CA GLU A 175 28.66 4.26 2.65
C GLU A 175 29.13 5.08 1.43
N LEU A 176 28.77 4.66 0.21
CA LEU A 176 29.10 5.42 -1.00
C LEU A 176 28.38 6.77 -1.05
N ASN A 177 27.09 6.81 -0.73
CA ASN A 177 26.31 8.04 -0.75
C ASN A 177 26.74 9.00 0.37
N VAL A 178 27.02 8.49 1.56
CA VAL A 178 27.59 9.30 2.66
C VAL A 178 28.96 9.83 2.25
N LYS A 179 29.85 9.03 1.65
CA LYS A 179 31.14 9.54 1.14
C LYS A 179 30.96 10.69 0.13
N LYS A 180 29.94 10.65 -0.74
CA LYS A 180 29.61 11.76 -1.64
C LYS A 180 29.15 12.99 -0.86
N LEU A 181 28.23 12.83 0.10
CA LEU A 181 27.75 13.93 0.95
C LEU A 181 28.89 14.57 1.76
N LEU A 182 29.77 13.77 2.38
CA LEU A 182 30.90 14.28 3.17
C LEU A 182 31.92 15.03 2.32
N LYS A 183 32.02 14.74 1.02
CA LYS A 183 32.85 15.49 0.07
C LYS A 183 32.18 16.79 -0.38
N ALA A 184 30.86 16.79 -0.53
CA ALA A 184 30.11 17.94 -1.02
C ALA A 184 29.92 19.02 0.06
N TYR A 185 29.84 18.64 1.34
CA TYR A 185 29.56 19.58 2.43
C TYR A 185 30.67 19.58 3.50
N PRO A 186 31.09 20.76 3.98
CA PRO A 186 32.12 20.88 5.02
C PRO A 186 31.68 20.24 6.34
N ASN A 187 32.64 19.88 7.19
CA ASN A 187 32.37 19.35 8.53
C ASN A 187 31.99 20.47 9.51
N GLU A 188 30.80 21.02 9.32
CA GLU A 188 30.24 22.08 10.17
C GLU A 188 29.44 21.50 11.34
N SER A 189 29.38 22.27 12.42
CA SER A 189 28.49 21.99 13.55
C SER A 189 27.14 22.65 13.31
N TYR A 190 26.05 21.94 13.59
CA TYR A 190 24.69 22.45 13.44
C TYR A 190 24.04 22.63 14.79
N VAL A 191 23.35 23.76 14.98
CA VAL A 191 22.53 24.04 16.17
C VAL A 191 21.08 24.26 15.75
N THR A 192 20.14 23.91 16.62
CA THR A 192 18.72 24.16 16.34
C THR A 192 18.43 25.66 16.37
N PHE A 193 18.00 26.18 15.23
CA PHE A 193 17.53 27.55 15.07
C PHE A 193 16.06 27.68 15.49
N SER A 194 15.20 26.76 15.04
CA SER A 194 13.77 26.77 15.35
C SER A 194 13.17 25.36 15.35
N GLY A 195 12.12 25.17 16.14
CA GLY A 195 11.32 23.94 16.14
C GLY A 195 9.98 24.18 15.45
N LEU A 196 9.87 23.76 14.19
CA LEU A 196 8.63 23.82 13.42
C LEU A 196 7.71 22.65 13.83
N PRO A 197 6.38 22.83 13.88
CA PRO A 197 5.48 21.71 14.14
C PRO A 197 5.59 20.63 13.05
N GLN A 198 5.52 19.37 13.46
CA GLN A 198 5.36 18.26 12.53
C GLN A 198 3.99 18.39 11.82
N LEU A 199 3.87 17.93 10.57
CA LEU A 199 2.64 18.05 9.77
C LEU A 199 1.38 17.57 10.51
N SER A 200 1.43 16.49 11.30
CA SER A 200 0.25 16.03 12.05
C SER A 200 -0.24 17.03 13.11
N GLN A 201 0.63 17.96 13.55
CA GLN A 201 0.32 19.03 14.48
C GLN A 201 -0.11 20.32 13.76
N CYS A 202 0.19 20.48 12.47
CA CYS A 202 -0.26 21.58 11.63
C CYS A 202 -1.75 21.44 11.27
N LYS A 203 -2.64 21.51 12.27
CA LYS A 203 -4.09 21.43 12.06
C LYS A 203 -4.63 22.81 11.72
N SER A 204 -5.35 22.93 10.62
CA SER A 204 -6.14 24.14 10.34
C SER A 204 -7.22 24.28 11.43
N LEU A 205 -7.41 25.50 11.93
CA LEU A 205 -8.45 25.82 12.92
C LEU A 205 -9.87 25.64 12.33
N ASN A 206 -9.99 25.68 11.00
CA ASN A 206 -11.23 25.52 10.25
C ASN A 206 -11.22 24.21 9.44
N SER A 207 -12.40 23.75 9.00
CA SER A 207 -12.59 22.58 8.10
C SER A 207 -12.08 22.82 6.67
N GLN A 208 -10.98 23.55 6.52
CA GLN A 208 -10.38 23.90 5.25
C GLN A 208 -9.72 22.66 4.66
N THR A 209 -10.06 22.37 3.41
CA THR A 209 -9.46 21.27 2.65
C THR A 209 -8.53 21.86 1.60
N ALA A 210 -7.31 21.35 1.53
CA ALA A 210 -6.37 21.69 0.47
C ALA A 210 -6.35 20.60 -0.61
N SER A 211 -6.06 21.03 -1.84
CA SER A 211 -5.97 20.16 -3.01
C SER A 211 -4.82 20.58 -3.90
N ILE A 212 -4.27 19.59 -4.61
CA ILE A 212 -3.36 19.79 -5.74
C ILE A 212 -4.22 20.17 -6.96
N GLU A 213 -4.01 21.39 -7.46
CA GLU A 213 -4.65 21.96 -8.66
C GLU A 213 -3.59 22.43 -9.66
N HIS A 214 -4.01 22.76 -10.90
CA HIS A 214 -3.14 23.27 -11.98
C HIS A 214 -1.85 22.50 -12.18
N VAL A 215 -1.96 21.16 -12.25
CA VAL A 215 -0.80 20.30 -12.50
C VAL A 215 -0.40 20.43 -13.97
N GLU A 216 0.87 20.73 -14.24
CA GLU A 216 1.42 20.81 -15.59
C GLU A 216 2.76 20.05 -15.66
N LEU A 217 2.87 19.16 -16.64
CA LEU A 217 4.11 18.42 -16.92
C LEU A 217 5.01 19.28 -17.82
N GLU A 218 5.93 20.01 -17.20
CA GLU A 218 6.80 20.99 -17.86
C GLU A 218 7.80 20.35 -18.82
N ARG A 219 8.52 19.34 -18.35
CA ARG A 219 9.56 18.66 -19.12
C ARG A 219 9.89 17.27 -18.58
N ILE A 220 10.37 16.42 -19.47
CA ILE A 220 10.98 15.13 -19.17
C ILE A 220 12.41 15.18 -19.69
N LEU A 221 13.39 14.82 -18.87
CA LEU A 221 14.78 14.66 -19.30
C LEU A 221 15.27 13.23 -19.10
N GLY A 222 16.14 12.80 -20.02
CA GLY A 222 16.91 11.57 -19.93
C GLY A 222 16.21 10.34 -20.51
N ARG A 223 16.72 9.14 -20.19
CA ARG A 223 16.27 7.90 -20.83
C ARG A 223 15.10 7.26 -20.10
N VAL A 224 13.94 7.21 -20.75
CA VAL A 224 12.72 6.58 -20.23
C VAL A 224 12.47 5.26 -20.94
N ARG A 225 12.13 4.22 -20.18
CA ARG A 225 11.83 2.90 -20.74
C ARG A 225 10.55 2.93 -21.57
N LEU A 226 10.57 2.31 -22.75
CA LEU A 226 9.36 1.98 -23.49
C LEU A 226 8.82 0.64 -22.99
N TRP A 227 7.63 0.64 -22.38
CA TRP A 227 7.05 -0.53 -21.73
C TRP A 227 5.55 -0.65 -22.05
N PRO A 228 5.19 -1.28 -23.18
CA PRO A 228 3.80 -1.40 -23.62
C PRO A 228 2.95 -2.27 -22.67
N GLU A 229 3.48 -3.42 -22.28
CA GLU A 229 2.85 -4.37 -21.35
C GLU A 229 3.65 -4.39 -20.05
N VAL A 230 3.03 -3.88 -18.97
CA VAL A 230 3.67 -3.73 -17.66
C VAL A 230 3.70 -5.08 -16.95
N GLU A 231 4.66 -5.93 -17.34
CA GLU A 231 4.91 -7.23 -16.72
C GLU A 231 6.38 -7.40 -16.35
N VAL A 232 6.67 -7.79 -15.11
CA VAL A 232 8.04 -8.07 -14.65
C VAL A 232 8.38 -9.53 -14.88
N ARG A 233 9.35 -9.79 -15.78
CA ARG A 233 9.79 -11.15 -16.12
C ARG A 233 10.41 -11.86 -14.91
N GLN A 234 9.94 -13.07 -14.62
CA GLN A 234 10.47 -13.95 -13.57
C GLN A 234 12.00 -14.16 -13.67
N LYS A 235 12.52 -14.31 -14.89
CA LYS A 235 13.96 -14.45 -15.16
C LYS A 235 14.78 -13.25 -14.67
N ALA A 236 14.23 -12.04 -14.78
CA ALA A 236 14.89 -10.82 -14.31
C ALA A 236 15.06 -10.85 -12.79
N LEU A 237 14.00 -11.24 -12.06
CA LEU A 237 14.02 -11.31 -10.59
C LEU A 237 14.95 -12.40 -10.05
N ARG A 238 14.98 -13.57 -10.70
CA ARG A 238 15.96 -14.63 -10.36
C ARG A 238 17.40 -14.16 -10.56
N THR A 239 17.66 -13.44 -11.65
CA THR A 239 18.99 -12.88 -11.92
C THR A 239 19.37 -11.83 -10.87
N LEU A 240 18.42 -10.96 -10.52
CA LEU A 240 18.60 -9.95 -9.48
C LEU A 240 18.88 -10.56 -8.11
N ARG A 241 18.20 -11.66 -7.73
CA ARG A 241 18.47 -12.35 -6.47
C ARG A 241 19.94 -12.77 -6.34
N VAL A 242 20.53 -13.28 -7.42
CA VAL A 242 21.93 -13.74 -7.44
C VAL A 242 22.91 -12.58 -7.56
N ARG A 243 22.53 -11.51 -8.29
CA ARG A 243 23.42 -10.40 -8.66
C ARG A 243 23.03 -9.06 -8.03
N LEU A 244 22.32 -9.09 -6.91
CA LEU A 244 21.75 -7.91 -6.28
C LEU A 244 22.83 -6.88 -5.98
N GLU A 245 23.94 -7.32 -5.38
CA GLU A 245 25.08 -6.46 -5.04
C GLU A 245 25.63 -5.71 -6.26
N ARG A 246 25.80 -6.42 -7.38
CA ARG A 246 26.34 -5.88 -8.64
C ARG A 246 25.49 -4.76 -9.23
N TYR A 247 24.16 -4.86 -9.15
CA TYR A 247 23.26 -3.88 -9.76
C TYR A 247 22.86 -2.75 -8.83
N SER A 248 22.99 -2.93 -7.52
CA SER A 248 22.58 -1.95 -6.51
C SER A 248 23.65 -0.91 -6.12
N ILE A 249 24.94 -1.26 -6.24
CA ILE A 249 26.07 -0.44 -5.80
C ILE A 249 26.70 0.33 -6.99
N ARG A 250 25.88 0.79 -7.94
CA ARG A 250 26.38 1.62 -9.05
C ARG A 250 26.37 3.09 -8.66
N GLU A 251 27.38 3.83 -9.14
CA GLU A 251 27.36 5.28 -9.03
C GLU A 251 26.27 5.84 -9.92
N THR A 252 25.19 6.31 -9.30
CA THR A 252 24.17 7.10 -10.00
C THR A 252 24.73 8.50 -10.24
N TYR A 253 24.55 9.03 -11.45
CA TYR A 253 24.71 10.45 -11.73
C TYR A 253 23.77 11.26 -10.84
N GLU A 254 24.19 12.47 -10.46
CA GLU A 254 23.27 13.39 -9.80
C GLU A 254 22.10 13.69 -10.75
N PRO A 255 20.85 13.67 -10.25
CA PRO A 255 19.72 14.08 -11.07
C PRO A 255 19.98 15.50 -11.57
N ALA A 256 19.80 15.72 -12.87
CA ALA A 256 19.98 17.04 -13.46
C ALA A 256 19.11 18.06 -12.70
N LYS A 257 19.68 19.22 -12.34
CA LYS A 257 18.88 20.35 -11.84
C LYS A 257 17.91 20.76 -12.95
N LEU A 258 16.67 20.32 -12.81
CA LEU A 258 15.66 20.50 -13.86
C LEU A 258 15.15 21.93 -13.95
N LEU A 259 15.12 22.64 -12.83
CA LEU A 259 14.76 24.05 -12.77
C LEU A 259 16.04 24.87 -12.75
N ARG A 260 16.33 25.57 -13.84
CA ARG A 260 17.52 26.42 -13.98
C ARG A 260 17.38 27.65 -13.12
N ASP A 261 18.49 28.22 -12.68
CA ASP A 261 18.45 29.42 -11.83
C ASP A 261 17.77 30.61 -12.54
N GLU A 262 17.94 30.75 -13.86
CA GLU A 262 17.23 31.74 -14.68
C GLU A 262 15.69 31.57 -14.65
N GLU A 263 15.22 30.32 -14.68
CA GLU A 263 13.79 30.00 -14.62
C GLU A 263 13.24 30.26 -13.22
N LYS A 264 14.04 29.99 -12.19
CA LYS A 264 13.68 30.32 -10.81
C LYS A 264 13.47 31.82 -10.64
N GLU A 265 14.38 32.64 -11.16
CA GLU A 265 14.28 34.11 -11.04
C GLU A 265 13.03 34.65 -11.76
N LEU A 266 12.70 34.14 -12.94
CA LEU A 266 11.47 34.53 -13.66
C LEU A 266 10.20 34.16 -12.87
N GLU A 267 10.12 32.95 -12.32
CA GLU A 267 8.96 32.52 -11.52
C GLU A 267 8.89 33.25 -10.16
N LEU A 268 10.04 33.63 -9.60
CA LEU A 268 10.15 34.45 -8.39
C LEU A 268 9.62 35.87 -8.57
N GLU A 269 9.66 36.42 -9.79
CA GLU A 269 9.01 37.70 -10.09
C GLU A 269 7.48 37.59 -9.95
N ALA A 270 6.91 36.43 -10.28
CA ALA A 270 5.46 36.18 -10.22
C ALA A 270 4.95 35.85 -8.80
N GLY A 271 5.75 35.18 -7.95
CA GLY A 271 5.32 34.83 -6.60
C GLY A 271 6.33 34.00 -5.80
N ASN A 272 5.93 33.59 -4.59
CA ASN A 272 6.70 32.62 -3.79
C ASN A 272 6.68 31.25 -4.47
N ILE A 273 7.84 30.64 -4.62
CA ILE A 273 7.99 29.31 -5.24
C ILE A 273 8.58 28.30 -4.26
N PHE A 274 8.08 27.07 -4.33
CA PHE A 274 8.60 25.93 -3.58
C PHE A 274 9.17 24.90 -4.54
N VAL A 275 10.45 24.55 -4.39
CA VAL A 275 11.06 23.44 -5.13
C VAL A 275 11.10 22.24 -4.20
N LEU A 276 10.19 21.29 -4.42
CA LEU A 276 9.93 20.14 -3.57
C LEU A 276 10.04 18.85 -4.39
N PRO A 277 11.23 18.23 -4.47
CA PRO A 277 11.40 16.89 -5.04
C PRO A 277 10.45 15.89 -4.38
N LEU A 278 10.04 14.85 -5.12
CA LEU A 278 9.11 13.84 -4.63
C LEU A 278 9.60 13.20 -3.32
N ASP A 279 10.88 12.87 -3.22
CA ASP A 279 11.46 12.26 -2.02
C ASP A 279 11.41 13.20 -0.80
N SER A 280 11.63 14.50 -1.00
CA SER A 280 11.53 15.53 0.04
C SER A 280 10.09 15.70 0.51
N LEU A 281 9.15 15.73 -0.44
CA LEU A 281 7.71 15.75 -0.14
C LEU A 281 7.31 14.50 0.65
N LEU A 282 7.77 13.32 0.24
CA LEU A 282 7.50 12.07 0.95
C LEU A 282 8.08 12.08 2.37
N MET A 283 9.31 12.58 2.56
CA MET A 283 9.88 12.74 3.90
C MET A 283 8.96 13.61 4.77
N LEU A 284 8.51 14.78 4.29
CA LEU A 284 7.60 15.64 5.06
C LEU A 284 6.29 14.95 5.43
N LEU A 285 5.65 14.27 4.46
CA LEU A 285 4.35 13.64 4.62
C LEU A 285 4.36 12.36 5.47
N THR A 286 5.53 11.71 5.60
CA THR A 286 5.66 10.38 6.22
C THR A 286 6.63 10.33 7.39
N SER A 287 7.32 11.42 7.72
CA SER A 287 8.26 11.50 8.86
C SER A 287 7.67 10.93 10.14
N GLY A 288 8.41 10.02 10.77
CA GLY A 288 8.00 9.34 12.00
C GLY A 288 7.03 8.17 11.83
N SER A 289 6.61 7.84 10.60
CA SER A 289 5.73 6.67 10.35
C SER A 289 6.49 5.36 10.46
N TYR A 290 7.74 5.34 10.00
CA TYR A 290 8.63 4.18 9.99
C TYR A 290 10.07 4.62 10.30
N ILE A 291 10.88 3.72 10.87
CA ILE A 291 12.23 4.04 11.37
C ILE A 291 13.32 4.05 10.30
N ASP A 292 13.06 3.38 9.18
CA ASP A 292 13.95 3.16 8.04
C ASP A 292 13.66 4.18 6.92
N LEU A 293 12.96 5.26 7.26
CA LEU A 293 12.79 6.42 6.39
C LEU A 293 13.87 7.48 6.67
N PRO A 294 14.23 8.29 5.66
CA PRO A 294 15.06 9.47 5.84
C PRO A 294 14.53 10.41 6.93
N THR A 295 15.45 10.99 7.70
CA THR A 295 15.12 11.90 8.81
C THR A 295 15.72 13.29 8.66
N GLU A 296 16.58 13.51 7.68
CA GLU A 296 17.28 14.78 7.47
C GLU A 296 17.32 15.16 5.99
N MET A 297 17.20 16.45 5.71
CA MET A 297 17.41 17.03 4.38
C MET A 297 17.83 18.50 4.49
N PHE A 298 18.58 18.99 3.50
CA PHE A 298 18.88 20.41 3.41
C PHE A 298 17.72 21.21 2.80
N VAL A 299 17.57 22.45 3.26
CA VAL A 299 16.57 23.42 2.80
C VAL A 299 17.26 24.77 2.62
N SER A 300 17.19 25.32 1.41
CA SER A 300 17.69 26.65 1.08
C SER A 300 16.52 27.62 0.97
N LEU A 301 16.55 28.72 1.71
CA LEU A 301 15.56 29.79 1.67
C LEU A 301 16.21 31.04 1.10
N LYS A 302 15.94 31.34 -0.17
CA LYS A 302 16.50 32.51 -0.87
C LYS A 302 15.41 33.56 -1.04
N ALA A 303 15.66 34.79 -0.58
CA ALA A 303 14.81 35.93 -0.88
C ALA A 303 15.25 36.54 -2.21
N SER A 304 14.29 36.94 -3.05
CA SER A 304 14.61 37.71 -4.25
C SER A 304 15.19 39.08 -3.85
N PRO A 305 16.24 39.58 -4.51
CA PRO A 305 16.75 40.92 -4.26
C PRO A 305 15.75 42.01 -4.72
N ASN A 306 14.87 41.69 -5.66
CA ASN A 306 14.00 42.66 -6.35
C ASN A 306 12.53 42.59 -5.89
N SER A 307 12.15 41.59 -5.09
CA SER A 307 10.79 41.39 -4.60
C SER A 307 10.77 40.86 -3.17
N ASN A 308 9.61 40.92 -2.50
CA ASN A 308 9.41 40.27 -1.21
C ASN A 308 9.19 38.74 -1.33
N HIS A 309 9.36 38.17 -2.52
CA HIS A 309 9.14 36.75 -2.75
C HIS A 309 10.34 35.91 -2.33
N LYS A 310 10.05 34.66 -1.94
CA LYS A 310 11.05 33.67 -1.52
C LYS A 310 10.99 32.43 -2.40
N CYS A 311 12.16 31.89 -2.70
CA CYS A 311 12.34 30.56 -3.26
C CYS A 311 12.78 29.64 -2.13
N MET A 312 11.99 28.60 -1.89
CA MET A 312 12.25 27.60 -0.86
C MET A 312 12.59 26.28 -1.54
N GLU A 313 13.87 25.93 -1.55
CA GLU A 313 14.39 24.77 -2.26
C GLU A 313 14.77 23.65 -1.28
N PHE A 314 14.07 22.52 -1.41
CA PHE A 314 14.32 21.32 -0.65
C PHE A 314 15.23 20.39 -1.43
N GLN A 315 16.30 19.93 -0.80
CA GLN A 315 17.19 18.94 -1.38
C GLN A 315 16.68 17.53 -1.12
N SER A 316 17.21 16.55 -1.86
CA SER A 316 16.91 15.14 -1.62
C SER A 316 17.27 14.74 -0.20
N PRO A 317 16.42 13.97 0.51
CA PRO A 317 16.71 13.50 1.85
C PRO A 317 17.97 12.65 1.94
N PHE A 318 18.63 12.70 3.10
CA PHE A 318 19.79 11.87 3.37
C PHE A 318 19.40 10.39 3.47
N PRO A 319 20.32 9.47 3.13
CA PRO A 319 20.13 8.05 3.35
C PRO A 319 19.70 7.72 4.80
N ALA A 320 18.71 6.85 4.95
CA ALA A 320 18.25 6.39 6.26
C ALA A 320 19.35 5.60 6.99
N ARG A 321 19.44 5.79 8.32
CA ARG A 321 20.41 5.06 9.16
C ARG A 321 19.90 3.72 9.66
N ASN A 322 18.61 3.43 9.53
CA ASN A 322 18.04 2.13 9.90
C ASN A 322 17.58 1.40 8.64
N CYS A 323 17.71 0.09 8.65
CA CYS A 323 17.22 -0.77 7.58
C CYS A 323 15.87 -1.38 7.94
N GLY A 324 14.98 -1.49 6.96
CA GLY A 324 13.64 -2.05 7.11
C GLY A 324 13.00 -2.30 5.74
N TRP A 325 11.68 -2.21 5.68
CA TRP A 325 10.91 -2.41 4.45
C TRP A 325 11.31 -1.45 3.33
N HIS A 326 11.46 -0.16 3.63
CA HIS A 326 11.68 0.90 2.63
C HIS A 326 13.11 0.88 2.07
N THR A 327 14.12 0.68 2.92
CA THR A 327 15.51 0.57 2.46
C THR A 327 15.71 -0.66 1.60
N ASN A 328 15.06 -1.78 1.94
CA ASN A 328 15.12 -3.01 1.15
C ASN A 328 14.46 -2.84 -0.21
N SER A 329 13.27 -2.25 -0.26
CA SER A 329 12.59 -1.93 -1.51
C SER A 329 13.39 -0.95 -2.37
N LEU A 330 14.08 0.03 -1.75
CA LEU A 330 14.96 0.97 -2.46
C LEU A 330 16.12 0.25 -3.17
N VAL A 331 16.83 -0.63 -2.46
CA VAL A 331 17.94 -1.42 -3.03
C VAL A 331 17.45 -2.27 -4.20
N LEU A 332 16.32 -2.95 -4.02
CA LEU A 332 15.75 -3.80 -5.06
C LEU A 332 15.31 -2.98 -6.28
N LYS A 333 14.65 -1.84 -6.06
CA LYS A 333 14.25 -0.92 -7.14
C LYS A 333 15.46 -0.47 -7.95
N ARG A 334 16.52 0.00 -7.29
CA ARG A 334 17.77 0.41 -7.96
C ARG A 334 18.42 -0.73 -8.73
N ALA A 335 18.49 -1.91 -8.11
CA ALA A 335 19.06 -3.08 -8.77
C ALA A 335 18.25 -3.47 -10.02
N TYR A 336 16.92 -3.42 -9.93
CA TYR A 336 16.05 -3.69 -11.08
C TYR A 336 16.24 -2.65 -12.18
N GLU A 337 16.27 -1.36 -11.85
CA GLU A 337 16.53 -0.26 -12.81
C GLU A 337 17.87 -0.45 -13.55
N ALA A 338 18.94 -0.78 -12.82
CA ALA A 338 20.26 -1.05 -13.39
C ALA A 338 20.34 -2.37 -14.19
N PHE A 339 19.47 -3.34 -13.89
CA PHE A 339 19.37 -4.57 -14.67
C PHE A 339 18.63 -4.32 -15.99
N VAL A 340 17.51 -3.61 -15.98
CA VAL A 340 16.75 -3.32 -17.20
C VAL A 340 17.45 -2.32 -18.11
N SER A 341 18.40 -1.53 -17.58
CA SER A 341 19.26 -0.64 -18.37
C SER A 341 20.35 -1.36 -19.16
N GLN A 342 20.55 -2.68 -18.94
CA GLN A 342 21.51 -3.45 -19.73
C GLN A 342 21.07 -3.57 -21.20
N PRO A 343 22.03 -3.56 -22.16
CA PRO A 343 21.73 -3.72 -23.57
C PRO A 343 20.90 -4.99 -23.85
N GLY A 344 19.81 -4.84 -24.59
CA GLY A 344 18.92 -5.93 -24.99
C GLY A 344 17.85 -6.34 -23.96
N GLU A 345 17.87 -5.78 -22.74
CA GLU A 345 16.86 -6.10 -21.72
C GLU A 345 15.57 -5.28 -21.88
N ALA A 346 15.67 -4.03 -22.33
CA ALA A 346 14.52 -3.16 -22.55
C ALA A 346 14.74 -2.17 -23.70
N LYS A 347 13.65 -1.66 -24.26
CA LYS A 347 13.68 -0.54 -25.22
C LYS A 347 13.64 0.78 -24.48
N TRP A 348 14.36 1.77 -24.99
CA TRP A 348 14.53 3.08 -24.33
C TRP A 348 14.25 4.23 -25.30
N LEU A 349 13.65 5.29 -24.78
CA LEU A 349 13.49 6.58 -25.44
C LEU A 349 14.36 7.62 -24.73
N ASP A 350 15.05 8.45 -25.50
CA ASP A 350 15.84 9.55 -24.99
C ASP A 350 15.06 10.86 -25.11
N PHE A 351 14.84 11.53 -23.98
CA PHE A 351 14.15 12.81 -23.88
C PHE A 351 15.18 13.93 -23.71
N GLY A 352 15.30 14.76 -24.75
CA GLY A 352 16.17 15.93 -24.75
C GLY A 352 15.53 17.16 -24.11
N PRO A 353 16.33 18.19 -23.76
CA PRO A 353 15.87 19.41 -23.09
C PRO A 353 14.85 20.22 -23.91
N ASN A 354 14.83 20.05 -25.22
CA ASN A 354 13.91 20.75 -26.13
C ASN A 354 12.61 19.96 -26.37
N GLY A 355 12.32 18.92 -25.57
CA GLY A 355 11.16 18.04 -25.76
C GLY A 355 11.28 17.05 -26.94
N SER A 356 12.46 16.99 -27.57
CA SER A 356 12.77 16.02 -28.63
C SER A 356 12.84 14.62 -28.05
N VAL A 357 12.17 13.66 -28.68
CA VAL A 357 12.19 12.25 -28.29
C VAL A 357 12.82 11.44 -29.39
N LYS A 358 13.82 10.62 -29.05
CA LYS A 358 14.50 9.72 -29.99
C LYS A 358 14.53 8.32 -29.41
N GLU A 359 14.15 7.32 -30.19
CA GLU A 359 14.35 5.92 -29.79
C GLU A 359 15.87 5.62 -29.78
N VAL A 360 16.34 5.02 -28.70
CA VAL A 360 17.74 4.66 -28.57
C VAL A 360 17.98 3.39 -29.39
N LEU A 361 18.55 3.56 -30.59
CA LEU A 361 19.08 2.45 -31.37
C LEU A 361 20.29 1.87 -30.63
N GLU A 362 20.10 0.71 -30.01
CA GLU A 362 21.21 -0.10 -29.50
C GLU A 362 22.08 -0.53 -30.69
N LYS A 363 23.15 0.22 -30.97
CA LYS A 363 24.26 -0.36 -31.71
C LYS A 363 24.89 -1.39 -30.78
N PRO A 364 24.93 -2.69 -31.13
CA PRO A 364 25.67 -3.65 -30.34
C PRO A 364 27.13 -3.22 -30.38
N THR A 365 27.61 -2.59 -29.30
CA THR A 365 29.04 -2.29 -29.13
C THR A 365 29.76 -3.57 -28.74
N TYR A 366 29.59 -4.64 -29.52
CA TYR A 366 30.56 -5.73 -29.54
C TYR A 366 31.76 -5.24 -30.33
N LYS A 367 32.61 -4.41 -29.71
CA LYS A 367 34.03 -4.52 -30.01
C LYS A 367 34.42 -5.89 -29.48
N MET A 368 34.29 -6.93 -30.31
CA MET A 368 34.98 -8.18 -30.00
C MET A 368 36.45 -7.81 -29.82
N PRO A 369 37.03 -7.92 -28.61
CA PRO A 369 38.47 -7.90 -28.53
C PRO A 369 38.95 -9.04 -29.44
N SER A 370 39.86 -8.75 -30.36
CA SER A 370 40.42 -9.75 -31.26
C SER A 370 40.87 -10.95 -30.43
N ILE A 371 40.14 -12.06 -30.56
CA ILE A 371 40.39 -13.28 -29.78
C ILE A 371 41.77 -13.77 -30.19
N ASN A 372 42.76 -13.55 -29.30
CA ASN A 372 44.08 -14.10 -29.47
C ASN A 372 44.01 -15.59 -29.09
N LEU A 373 44.02 -16.46 -30.10
CA LEU A 373 43.91 -17.93 -29.96
C LEU A 373 45.08 -18.58 -29.20
N GLN A 374 46.07 -17.80 -28.75
CA GLN A 374 47.23 -18.27 -27.98
C GLN A 374 47.19 -17.95 -26.48
N MET A 375 46.10 -17.42 -25.93
CA MET A 375 46.02 -17.21 -24.48
C MET A 375 45.69 -18.50 -23.72
N GLU A 376 46.52 -18.84 -22.73
CA GLU A 376 46.16 -19.81 -21.68
C GLU A 376 44.79 -19.45 -21.09
N TYR A 377 43.87 -20.42 -21.08
CA TYR A 377 42.56 -20.25 -20.49
C TYR A 377 42.69 -19.93 -19.00
N LYS A 378 42.59 -18.66 -18.64
CA LYS A 378 42.40 -18.22 -17.25
C LYS A 378 40.91 -17.96 -17.05
N PRO A 379 40.21 -18.71 -16.17
CA PRO A 379 38.84 -18.39 -15.83
C PRO A 379 38.79 -16.97 -15.25
N GLN A 380 38.22 -16.05 -16.01
CA GLN A 380 37.91 -14.71 -15.50
C GLN A 380 36.65 -14.80 -14.65
N ALA A 381 36.65 -14.14 -13.49
CA ALA A 381 35.41 -13.93 -12.76
C ALA A 381 34.43 -13.22 -13.70
N ILE A 382 33.20 -13.75 -13.81
CA ILE A 382 32.10 -13.21 -14.65
C ILE A 382 31.85 -11.70 -14.38
N ASP A 383 32.35 -11.20 -13.25
CA ASP A 383 32.18 -9.85 -12.74
C ASP A 383 33.14 -8.80 -13.34
N GLN A 384 34.23 -9.18 -14.01
CA GLN A 384 35.22 -8.20 -14.52
C GLN A 384 34.80 -7.51 -15.83
N GLN A 385 33.97 -8.12 -16.68
CA GLN A 385 33.70 -7.62 -18.04
C GLN A 385 32.57 -6.57 -18.13
N SER A 386 31.91 -6.20 -17.03
CA SER A 386 30.71 -5.34 -17.07
C SER A 386 30.83 -3.98 -16.38
N PHE A 387 32.04 -3.64 -15.90
CA PHE A 387 32.33 -2.34 -15.31
C PHE A 387 32.18 -1.18 -16.31
N ASP A 388 32.19 -1.47 -17.62
CA ASP A 388 32.21 -0.45 -18.68
C ASP A 388 30.83 0.02 -19.17
N ILE A 389 29.73 -0.55 -18.69
CA ILE A 389 28.37 -0.11 -19.08
C ILE A 389 27.87 0.95 -18.09
N VAL A 390 28.16 2.20 -18.43
CA VAL A 390 27.68 3.41 -17.77
C VAL A 390 26.14 3.40 -17.71
N ASP A 391 25.57 3.50 -16.50
CA ASP A 391 24.13 3.66 -16.31
C ASP A 391 23.69 5.01 -16.89
N GLY A 392 23.12 4.98 -18.09
CA GLY A 392 22.58 6.15 -18.79
C GLY A 392 21.12 6.45 -18.47
N SER A 393 20.49 5.75 -17.51
CA SER A 393 19.06 5.84 -17.21
C SER A 393 18.77 6.77 -16.02
N THR A 394 19.30 7.99 -16.02
CA THR A 394 18.68 9.04 -15.21
C THR A 394 17.51 9.59 -16.00
N ASN A 395 16.30 9.35 -15.55
CA ASN A 395 15.14 10.06 -16.07
C ASN A 395 14.39 10.79 -14.97
N THR A 396 13.96 12.00 -15.29
CA THR A 396 13.30 12.87 -14.31
C THR A 396 12.32 13.77 -15.04
N ALA A 397 11.09 13.83 -14.52
CA ALA A 397 10.11 14.82 -14.90
C ALA A 397 10.17 16.01 -13.95
N LEU A 398 9.96 17.21 -14.50
CA LEU A 398 9.60 18.41 -13.74
C LEU A 398 8.11 18.64 -13.92
N VAL A 399 7.40 18.77 -12.81
CA VAL A 399 5.96 19.06 -12.77
C VAL A 399 5.75 20.30 -11.93
N SER A 400 5.06 21.29 -12.49
CA SER A 400 4.56 22.45 -11.77
C SER A 400 3.13 22.18 -11.30
N TRP A 401 2.76 22.67 -10.12
CA TRP A 401 1.43 22.49 -9.56
C TRP A 401 1.16 23.48 -8.43
N SER A 402 -0.12 23.69 -8.15
CA SER A 402 -0.56 24.61 -7.10
C SER A 402 -1.13 23.88 -5.90
N LEU A 403 -0.67 24.25 -4.70
CA LEU A 403 -1.32 23.85 -3.46
C LEU A 403 -2.32 24.93 -3.04
N ARG A 404 -3.61 24.65 -3.25
CA ARG A 404 -4.69 25.59 -2.94
C ARG A 404 -5.52 25.10 -1.75
N CYS A 405 -5.71 25.98 -0.77
CA CYS A 405 -6.59 25.76 0.37
C CYS A 405 -7.94 26.44 0.11
N LYS A 406 -9.06 25.70 0.17
CA LYS A 406 -10.41 26.26 0.02
C LYS A 406 -10.97 26.61 1.39
N GLY A 407 -10.95 27.89 1.72
CA GLY A 407 -11.59 28.46 2.93
C GLY A 407 -12.57 29.58 2.59
N GLU A 408 -13.66 29.68 3.37
CA GLU A 408 -14.60 30.81 3.31
C GLU A 408 -13.92 32.08 3.87
N GLY A 409 -13.70 33.10 3.04
CA GLY A 409 -13.58 34.48 3.50
C GLY A 409 -12.22 35.20 3.40
N GLU A 410 -11.12 34.55 3.00
CA GLU A 410 -9.84 35.25 2.78
C GLU A 410 -9.26 34.98 1.40
N GLN A 411 -8.46 35.93 0.88
CA GLN A 411 -7.61 35.76 -0.30
C GLN A 411 -6.64 34.59 -0.03
N ASN A 412 -7.06 33.36 -0.32
CA ASN A 412 -6.27 32.18 -0.05
C ASN A 412 -4.99 32.25 -0.88
N LYS A 413 -3.84 32.48 -0.22
CA LYS A 413 -2.51 32.51 -0.84
C LYS A 413 -2.25 31.14 -1.47
N GLU A 414 -2.12 31.11 -2.79
CA GLU A 414 -1.78 29.90 -3.54
C GLU A 414 -0.27 29.69 -3.49
N PHE A 415 0.18 28.45 -3.24
CA PHE A 415 1.59 28.13 -3.30
C PHE A 415 1.90 27.42 -4.61
N GLN A 416 2.77 28.03 -5.41
CA GLN A 416 3.33 27.42 -6.60
C GLN A 416 4.44 26.45 -6.19
N VAL A 417 4.31 25.19 -6.62
CA VAL A 417 5.24 24.12 -6.26
C VAL A 417 5.78 23.45 -7.52
N PHE A 418 7.09 23.29 -7.56
CA PHE A 418 7.82 22.54 -8.59
C PHE A 418 8.35 21.26 -7.98
N SER A 419 7.92 20.12 -8.53
CA SER A 419 8.33 18.80 -8.07
C SER A 419 9.08 18.04 -9.16
N THR A 420 10.17 17.40 -8.75
CA THR A 420 10.89 16.45 -9.58
C THR A 420 10.51 15.02 -9.21
N LEU A 421 10.24 14.18 -10.21
CA LEU A 421 9.83 12.79 -10.02
C LEU A 421 10.38 11.86 -11.09
N PRO A 422 10.74 10.60 -10.73
CA PRO A 422 11.15 9.61 -11.71
C PRO A 422 9.95 9.13 -12.53
N ILE A 423 10.19 8.81 -13.80
CA ILE A 423 9.18 8.20 -14.67
C ILE A 423 9.50 6.71 -14.83
N PRO A 424 8.64 5.78 -14.44
CA PRO A 424 8.99 4.36 -14.57
C PRO A 424 9.11 3.90 -16.03
N ALA A 425 8.20 4.36 -16.89
CA ALA A 425 8.16 4.02 -18.31
C ALA A 425 7.17 4.91 -19.07
N VAL A 426 7.14 4.77 -20.40
CA VAL A 426 6.06 5.22 -21.30
C VAL A 426 5.47 4.02 -22.04
N ARG A 427 4.16 4.04 -22.32
CA ARG A 427 3.49 2.91 -23.00
C ARG A 427 3.70 2.90 -24.51
N ASP A 428 3.72 4.09 -25.11
CA ASP A 428 3.93 4.27 -26.54
C ASP A 428 4.98 5.36 -26.79
N SER A 429 5.78 5.11 -27.82
CA SER A 429 6.67 6.05 -28.49
C SER A 429 5.97 7.31 -29.01
N LYS A 430 4.68 7.22 -29.41
CA LYS A 430 3.94 8.32 -30.03
C LYS A 430 3.21 9.20 -29.02
N ASP A 431 2.44 8.58 -28.12
CA ASP A 431 1.61 9.32 -27.16
C ASP A 431 2.42 10.01 -26.06
N LYS A 432 3.69 9.61 -25.86
CA LYS A 432 4.62 10.14 -24.83
C LYS A 432 4.04 10.17 -23.41
N LYS A 433 2.86 9.59 -23.17
CA LYS A 433 2.19 9.63 -21.87
C LYS A 433 2.97 8.75 -20.88
N PRO A 434 3.43 9.33 -19.76
CA PRO A 434 4.14 8.56 -18.75
C PRO A 434 3.21 7.52 -18.13
N LEU A 435 3.78 6.36 -17.82
CA LEU A 435 3.14 5.42 -16.92
C LEU A 435 3.09 6.06 -15.53
N GLY A 436 1.94 5.98 -14.87
CA GLY A 436 1.70 6.70 -13.63
C GLY A 436 2.64 6.33 -12.49
N CYS A 437 2.79 5.04 -12.20
CA CYS A 437 3.86 4.55 -11.32
C CYS A 437 4.10 3.06 -11.57
N HIS A 438 5.29 2.57 -11.21
CA HIS A 438 5.61 1.15 -11.08
C HIS A 438 6.37 0.93 -9.77
N PHE A 439 5.76 0.19 -8.84
CA PHE A 439 6.37 -0.17 -7.56
C PHE A 439 6.74 -1.64 -7.54
N ILE A 440 7.85 -1.95 -6.89
CA ILE A 440 8.21 -3.30 -6.50
C ILE A 440 8.01 -3.41 -5.00
N LYS A 441 7.00 -4.17 -4.56
CA LYS A 441 6.71 -4.41 -3.15
C LYS A 441 7.25 -5.76 -2.73
N LEU A 442 8.06 -5.76 -1.67
CA LEU A 442 8.58 -6.97 -1.05
C LEU A 442 7.60 -7.50 0.01
N GLU A 443 7.14 -8.72 -0.18
CA GLU A 443 6.27 -9.46 0.74
C GLU A 443 7.13 -10.24 1.73
N ASN A 444 7.12 -9.81 3.00
CA ASN A 444 7.92 -10.42 4.06
C ASN A 444 7.27 -11.69 4.61
N LYS A 445 5.94 -11.79 4.51
CA LYS A 445 5.14 -12.91 5.00
C LYS A 445 4.45 -13.67 3.85
N PRO A 446 5.20 -14.15 2.85
CA PRO A 446 4.60 -14.68 1.63
C PRO A 446 3.85 -16.01 1.88
N ASP A 447 4.15 -16.72 2.99
CA ASP A 447 3.44 -17.90 3.50
C ASP A 447 2.10 -17.59 4.18
N CYS A 448 1.82 -16.33 4.49
CA CYS A 448 0.56 -15.89 5.11
C CYS A 448 -0.38 -15.19 4.11
N GLY A 449 0.17 -14.59 3.06
CA GLY A 449 -0.55 -13.85 2.02
C GLY A 449 0.20 -12.59 1.61
N CYS A 450 -0.49 -11.66 0.94
CA CYS A 450 0.07 -10.36 0.57
C CYS A 450 -0.16 -9.34 1.68
N GLU A 451 0.89 -8.66 2.15
CA GLU A 451 0.82 -7.58 3.13
C GLU A 451 0.13 -6.33 2.55
N ILE A 452 -0.53 -5.52 3.37
CA ILE A 452 -1.01 -4.21 2.92
C ILE A 452 0.18 -3.33 2.48
N MET A 453 -0.05 -2.38 1.58
CA MET A 453 0.94 -1.36 1.27
C MET A 453 1.16 -0.46 2.50
N SER A 454 2.41 -0.09 2.76
CA SER A 454 2.78 0.88 3.78
C SER A 454 2.19 2.26 3.48
N LYS A 455 2.06 3.11 4.49
CA LYS A 455 1.61 4.50 4.32
C LYS A 455 2.50 5.26 3.33
N TYR A 456 3.81 5.01 3.37
CA TYR A 456 4.77 5.61 2.44
C TYR A 456 4.53 5.16 0.99
N GLU A 457 4.38 3.85 0.76
CA GLU A 457 4.13 3.31 -0.58
C GLU A 457 2.82 3.86 -1.18
N LEU A 458 1.76 3.93 -0.37
CA LEU A 458 0.46 4.46 -0.81
C LEU A 458 0.52 5.95 -1.16
N ILE A 459 1.15 6.78 -0.32
CA ILE A 459 1.29 8.23 -0.57
C ILE A 459 2.20 8.46 -1.79
N SER A 460 3.29 7.69 -1.93
CA SER A 460 4.18 7.77 -3.09
C SER A 460 3.46 7.43 -4.39
N ALA A 461 2.67 6.36 -4.40
CA ALA A 461 1.86 6.00 -5.56
C ALA A 461 0.80 7.06 -5.88
N TRP A 462 0.12 7.58 -4.85
CA TRP A 462 -0.91 8.58 -5.04
C TRP A 462 -0.31 9.87 -5.62
N LEU A 463 0.82 10.35 -5.09
CA LEU A 463 1.50 11.55 -5.59
C LEU A 463 1.97 11.37 -7.03
N GLN A 464 2.57 10.23 -7.38
CA GLN A 464 3.01 9.99 -8.74
C GLN A 464 1.82 9.95 -9.72
N LEU A 465 0.72 9.25 -9.40
CA LEU A 465 -0.48 9.25 -10.23
C LEU A 465 -1.08 10.64 -10.38
N LYS A 466 -1.17 11.40 -9.29
CA LYS A 466 -1.78 12.73 -9.28
C LYS A 466 -0.94 13.75 -10.07
N LEU A 467 0.38 13.76 -9.87
CA LEU A 467 1.29 14.71 -10.50
C LEU A 467 1.59 14.37 -11.98
N LEU A 468 1.62 13.08 -12.35
CA LEU A 468 1.74 12.67 -13.75
C LEU A 468 0.41 12.62 -14.49
N GLN A 469 -0.70 12.94 -13.82
CA GLN A 469 -2.07 12.89 -14.35
C GLN A 469 -2.40 11.54 -15.00
N ALA A 470 -1.93 10.46 -14.37
CA ALA A 470 -2.12 9.11 -14.87
C ALA A 470 -3.31 8.44 -14.18
N GLU A 471 -4.14 7.75 -14.96
CA GLU A 471 -5.32 7.04 -14.43
C GLU A 471 -4.95 5.79 -13.63
N MET A 472 -3.82 5.16 -13.98
CA MET A 472 -3.43 3.86 -13.46
C MET A 472 -1.92 3.74 -13.26
N GLY A 473 -1.56 3.15 -12.13
CA GLY A 473 -0.23 2.68 -11.76
C GLY A 473 -0.20 1.18 -11.56
N HIS A 474 0.99 0.63 -11.32
CA HIS A 474 1.20 -0.80 -11.15
C HIS A 474 2.09 -1.09 -9.95
N CYS A 475 1.82 -2.17 -9.24
CA CYS A 475 2.63 -2.68 -8.15
C CYS A 475 2.91 -4.17 -8.39
N THR A 476 4.16 -4.51 -8.65
CA THR A 476 4.64 -5.89 -8.72
C THR A 476 5.01 -6.34 -7.32
N ARG A 477 4.30 -7.33 -6.79
CA ARG A 477 4.54 -7.92 -5.47
C ARG A 477 5.43 -9.13 -5.61
N ILE A 478 6.52 -9.15 -4.85
CA ILE A 478 7.57 -10.16 -4.93
C ILE A 478 7.80 -10.77 -3.55
N SER A 479 7.94 -12.09 -3.50
CA SER A 479 8.26 -12.78 -2.26
C SER A 479 9.69 -12.48 -1.81
N LEU A 480 9.87 -12.00 -0.57
CA LEU A 480 11.20 -11.82 0.01
C LEU A 480 11.97 -13.15 0.15
N ARG A 481 11.25 -14.27 0.28
CA ARG A 481 11.84 -15.60 0.49
C ARG A 481 12.61 -16.11 -0.72
N ASP A 482 12.02 -15.99 -1.91
CA ASP A 482 12.56 -16.60 -3.13
C ASP A 482 12.73 -15.63 -4.31
N PHE A 483 12.31 -14.37 -4.16
CA PHE A 483 12.27 -13.33 -5.20
C PHE A 483 11.37 -13.68 -6.38
N GLU A 484 10.42 -14.60 -6.17
CA GLU A 484 9.44 -14.94 -7.20
C GLU A 484 8.28 -13.93 -7.18
N PRO A 485 7.73 -13.57 -8.36
CA PRO A 485 6.57 -12.71 -8.44
C PRO A 485 5.36 -13.43 -7.83
N MET A 486 4.63 -12.72 -6.98
CA MET A 486 3.43 -13.23 -6.31
C MET A 486 2.15 -12.73 -6.96
N MET A 487 2.16 -11.48 -7.46
CA MET A 487 1.01 -10.80 -8.03
C MET A 487 1.44 -9.49 -8.70
N GLU A 488 0.68 -9.07 -9.71
CA GLU A 488 0.67 -7.69 -10.20
C GLU A 488 -0.66 -7.01 -9.84
N GLU A 489 -0.56 -5.86 -9.17
CA GLU A 489 -1.71 -5.09 -8.69
C GLU A 489 -1.80 -3.77 -9.47
N LYS A 490 -2.99 -3.49 -10.03
CA LYS A 490 -3.29 -2.20 -10.65
C LYS A 490 -3.72 -1.20 -9.57
N LEU A 491 -3.12 -0.01 -9.58
CA LEU A 491 -3.38 1.05 -8.62
C LEU A 491 -4.12 2.20 -9.31
N THR A 492 -5.21 2.66 -8.72
CA THR A 492 -5.94 3.89 -9.14
C THR A 492 -6.00 4.87 -7.98
N LEU A 493 -6.15 6.17 -8.26
CA LEU A 493 -6.27 7.20 -7.21
C LEU A 493 -7.36 6.87 -6.19
N ILE A 494 -8.54 6.44 -6.66
CA ILE A 494 -9.68 6.05 -5.80
C ILE A 494 -9.29 4.87 -4.89
N SER A 495 -8.67 3.83 -5.46
CA SER A 495 -8.24 2.66 -4.68
C SER A 495 -7.20 3.02 -3.63
N LEU A 496 -6.26 3.93 -3.94
CA LEU A 496 -5.21 4.37 -3.04
C LEU A 496 -5.77 5.22 -1.89
N GLU A 497 -6.69 6.12 -2.18
CA GLU A 497 -7.38 6.92 -1.16
C GLU A 497 -8.20 6.06 -0.21
N GLN A 498 -8.91 5.06 -0.75
CA GLN A 498 -9.65 4.09 0.05
C GLN A 498 -8.71 3.29 0.96
N GLN A 499 -7.58 2.78 0.43
CA GLN A 499 -6.59 2.04 1.23
C GLN A 499 -5.94 2.92 2.31
N LEU A 500 -5.62 4.18 2.00
CA LEU A 500 -5.09 5.15 2.98
C LEU A 500 -6.09 5.42 4.10
N HIS A 501 -7.37 5.53 3.77
CA HIS A 501 -8.44 5.71 4.75
C HIS A 501 -8.62 4.47 5.61
N ASP A 502 -8.78 3.29 4.99
CA ASP A 502 -9.12 2.05 5.68
C ASP A 502 -7.99 1.54 6.58
N TYR A 503 -6.74 1.64 6.11
CA TYR A 503 -5.59 1.08 6.83
C TYR A 503 -4.92 2.07 7.77
N TYR A 504 -4.88 3.36 7.41
CA TYR A 504 -4.11 4.37 8.13
C TYR A 504 -4.94 5.55 8.63
N ASN A 505 -6.27 5.53 8.42
CA ASN A 505 -7.17 6.64 8.73
C ASN A 505 -6.63 7.99 8.22
N THR A 506 -5.99 7.96 7.05
CA THR A 506 -5.33 9.12 6.45
C THR A 506 -6.19 9.64 5.30
N SER A 507 -6.54 10.92 5.36
CA SER A 507 -7.21 11.64 4.28
C SER A 507 -6.19 12.51 3.56
N MET A 508 -6.07 12.34 2.22
CA MET A 508 -5.14 13.13 1.41
C MET A 508 -5.45 14.63 1.47
N PRO A 509 -6.71 15.10 1.35
CA PRO A 509 -7.03 16.52 1.54
C PRO A 509 -6.59 17.09 2.89
N GLN A 510 -6.76 16.34 3.98
CA GLN A 510 -6.31 16.78 5.31
C GLN A 510 -4.78 16.83 5.39
N LEU A 511 -4.10 15.82 4.84
CA LEU A 511 -2.65 15.77 4.83
C LEU A 511 -2.05 16.93 4.02
N LEU A 512 -2.69 17.31 2.91
CA LEU A 512 -2.34 18.48 2.11
C LEU A 512 -2.63 19.79 2.84
N SER A 513 -3.73 19.89 3.60
CA SER A 513 -3.99 21.07 4.45
C SER A 513 -2.89 21.24 5.50
N ASN A 514 -2.44 20.14 6.09
CA ASN A 514 -1.35 20.16 7.05
C ASN A 514 -0.02 20.58 6.41
N LEU A 515 0.25 20.13 5.19
CA LEU A 515 1.40 20.59 4.40
C LEU A 515 1.29 22.09 4.11
N TYR A 516 0.12 22.57 3.69
CA TYR A 516 -0.12 23.97 3.40
C TYR A 516 0.16 24.88 4.61
N GLU A 517 -0.32 24.51 5.80
CA GLU A 517 -0.02 25.23 7.04
C GLU A 517 1.46 25.14 7.43
N PHE A 518 2.11 24.01 7.20
CA PHE A 518 3.56 23.89 7.39
C PHE A 518 4.35 24.83 6.46
N LEU A 519 3.98 24.91 5.18
CA LEU A 519 4.63 25.80 4.22
C LEU A 519 4.39 27.28 4.53
N LYS A 520 3.20 27.65 5.04
CA LYS A 520 2.95 29.01 5.59
C LYS A 520 3.91 29.36 6.71
N LEU A 521 4.13 28.44 7.66
CA LEU A 521 5.06 28.66 8.76
C LEU A 521 6.50 28.79 8.24
N LEU A 522 6.88 27.96 7.26
CA LEU A 522 8.19 28.04 6.64
C LEU A 522 8.42 29.37 5.91
N ASP A 523 7.38 29.95 5.28
CA ASP A 523 7.43 31.26 4.63
C ASP A 523 7.82 32.40 5.59
N THR A 524 7.56 32.25 6.90
CA THR A 524 7.95 33.24 7.91
C THR A 524 9.42 33.17 8.31
N VAL A 525 10.13 32.08 7.98
CA VAL A 525 11.53 31.88 8.35
C VAL A 525 12.44 32.81 7.54
N PRO A 526 13.48 33.42 8.15
CA PRO A 526 14.41 34.28 7.43
C PRO A 526 15.22 33.49 6.39
N GLY A 527 15.66 34.19 5.33
CA GLY A 527 16.48 33.58 4.28
C GLY A 527 17.80 33.04 4.84
N GLY A 528 18.25 31.90 4.30
CA GLY A 528 19.44 31.19 4.74
C GLY A 528 19.49 29.72 4.32
N GLU A 529 20.60 29.06 4.62
CA GLU A 529 20.80 27.63 4.41
C GLU A 529 20.54 26.89 5.72
N TYR A 530 19.66 25.89 5.66
CA TYR A 530 19.22 25.15 6.84
C TYR A 530 19.26 23.64 6.63
N LEU A 531 19.39 22.91 7.73
CA LEU A 531 19.20 21.47 7.81
C LEU A 531 17.88 21.19 8.54
N LEU A 532 16.91 20.62 7.83
CA LEU A 532 15.65 20.18 8.42
C LEU A 532 15.81 18.75 8.94
N ARG A 533 15.50 18.54 10.23
CA ARG A 533 15.67 17.25 10.91
C ARG A 533 14.42 16.82 11.65
N TYR A 534 14.01 15.58 11.43
CA TYR A 534 13.07 14.86 12.28
C TYR A 534 13.83 14.11 13.37
N SER A 535 13.42 14.27 14.63
CA SER A 535 14.02 13.57 15.77
C SER A 535 12.96 12.75 16.51
N PRO A 536 13.19 11.44 16.75
CA PRO A 536 12.29 10.63 17.56
C PRO A 536 12.12 11.13 19.00
N LYS A 537 13.05 11.98 19.49
CA LYS A 537 12.97 12.62 20.82
C LYS A 537 11.90 13.72 20.85
N TYR A 538 11.73 14.45 19.75
CA TYR A 538 10.79 15.56 19.60
C TYR A 538 9.78 15.20 18.50
N LYS A 539 8.97 14.17 18.76
CA LYS A 539 8.10 13.58 17.72
C LYS A 539 7.13 14.59 17.11
N ASP A 540 6.77 15.63 17.85
CA ASP A 540 5.83 16.68 17.48
C ASP A 540 6.45 17.81 16.65
N LYS A 541 7.77 17.80 16.41
CA LYS A 541 8.49 18.91 15.75
C LYS A 541 9.50 18.46 14.71
N PHE A 542 9.64 19.27 13.66
CA PHE A 542 10.85 19.32 12.84
C PHE A 542 11.81 20.37 13.41
N LEU A 543 13.07 19.99 13.57
CA LEU A 543 14.13 20.88 13.99
C LEU A 543 14.77 21.50 12.76
N LEU A 544 14.63 22.81 12.62
CA LEU A 544 15.36 23.59 11.62
C LEU A 544 16.69 24.00 12.24
N CYS A 545 17.79 23.54 11.65
CA CYS A 545 19.14 23.76 12.19
C CYS A 545 19.95 24.63 11.24
N ASN A 546 20.78 25.52 11.79
CA ASN A 546 21.74 26.34 11.03
C ASN A 546 23.17 25.92 11.38
N ALA A 547 24.09 26.15 10.44
CA ALA A 547 25.50 25.93 10.67
C ALA A 547 26.07 26.98 11.65
N THR A 548 26.95 26.55 12.54
CA THR A 548 27.64 27.39 13.52
C THR A 548 29.13 27.03 13.55
N LYS A 549 29.97 28.06 13.69
CA LYS A 549 31.43 27.92 13.84
C LYS A 549 31.83 27.57 15.27
N GLU A 550 31.07 28.04 16.24
CA GLU A 550 31.24 27.69 17.65
C GLU A 550 30.36 26.47 17.93
N ALA A 551 30.91 25.44 18.58
CA ALA A 551 30.21 24.19 18.88
C ALA A 551 29.64 24.24 20.31
N PRO A 552 28.46 24.84 20.55
CA PRO A 552 27.82 24.76 21.86
C PRO A 552 27.49 23.30 22.20
N ALA A 553 27.31 23.00 23.49
CA ALA A 553 27.03 21.64 23.96
C ALA A 553 25.75 21.00 23.34
N GLN A 554 24.86 21.81 22.76
CA GLN A 554 23.64 21.36 22.08
C GLN A 554 23.78 21.24 20.56
N SER A 555 24.98 21.50 20.02
CA SER A 555 25.26 21.30 18.60
C SER A 555 25.60 19.85 18.29
N PHE A 556 25.47 19.47 17.02
CA PHE A 556 25.93 18.19 16.52
C PHE A 556 26.73 18.39 15.23
N GLN A 557 27.74 17.56 15.00
CA GLN A 557 28.46 17.55 13.73
C GLN A 557 27.75 16.64 12.73
N LEU A 558 27.48 17.15 11.52
CA LEU A 558 26.81 16.37 10.49
C LEU A 558 27.62 15.15 10.08
N HIS A 559 28.95 15.29 9.96
CA HIS A 559 29.82 14.17 9.57
C HIS A 559 29.78 13.06 10.62
N GLN A 560 29.80 13.42 11.91
CA GLN A 560 29.65 12.45 13.00
C GLN A 560 28.27 11.79 12.94
N LEU A 561 27.19 12.55 12.78
CA LEU A 561 25.82 12.02 12.68
C LEU A 561 25.67 10.98 11.57
N LEU A 562 26.34 11.17 10.43
CA LEU A 562 26.29 10.26 9.27
C LEU A 562 27.24 9.07 9.38
N THR A 563 28.27 9.11 10.23
CA THR A 563 29.33 8.08 10.30
C THR A 563 29.33 7.28 11.61
N GLU A 564 28.72 7.81 12.67
CA GLU A 564 28.72 7.20 14.01
C GLU A 564 28.02 5.84 14.03
N THR A 565 26.97 5.66 13.23
CA THR A 565 26.18 4.42 13.19
C THR A 565 26.09 3.86 11.78
N SER A 566 26.61 2.64 11.61
CA SER A 566 26.41 1.90 10.36
C SER A 566 24.95 1.44 10.26
N PRO A 567 24.35 1.46 9.06
CA PRO A 567 23.00 0.96 8.88
C PRO A 567 22.81 -0.49 9.37
N SER A 568 21.75 -0.69 10.14
CA SER A 568 21.36 -1.99 10.69
C SER A 568 19.84 -2.17 10.74
N ASP A 569 19.41 -3.42 10.74
CA ASP A 569 18.03 -3.86 10.92
C ASP A 569 17.68 -4.17 12.39
N GLN A 570 18.61 -3.99 13.34
CA GLN A 570 18.40 -4.33 14.75
C GLN A 570 17.22 -3.56 15.35
N ILE A 571 17.12 -2.25 15.07
CA ILE A 571 16.01 -1.43 15.55
C ILE A 571 14.69 -1.90 14.92
N PHE A 572 14.73 -2.30 13.64
CA PHE A 572 13.57 -2.84 12.95
C PHE A 572 13.08 -4.15 13.58
N LEU A 573 13.99 -5.09 13.83
CA LEU A 573 13.67 -6.39 14.44
C LEU A 573 13.22 -6.28 15.91
N THR A 574 13.64 -5.25 16.63
CA THR A 574 13.24 -5.05 18.04
C THR A 574 11.96 -4.24 18.21
N GLN A 575 11.63 -3.33 17.30
CA GLN A 575 10.39 -2.55 17.37
C GLN A 575 9.18 -3.30 16.83
N SER A 576 8.02 -3.19 17.46
CA SER A 576 6.76 -3.86 17.06
C SER A 576 6.12 -3.28 15.78
N SER A 577 6.87 -3.18 14.69
CA SER A 577 6.37 -2.79 13.37
C SER A 577 5.72 -4.01 12.71
N TYR A 578 4.42 -3.93 12.42
CA TYR A 578 3.64 -5.01 11.83
C TYR A 578 2.79 -4.48 10.66
N LEU A 579 2.92 -5.09 9.48
CA LEU A 579 1.98 -4.91 8.37
C LEU A 579 0.99 -6.09 8.32
N PRO A 580 -0.33 -5.83 8.45
CA PRO A 580 -1.36 -6.85 8.27
C PRO A 580 -1.36 -7.46 6.87
N ILE A 581 -1.88 -8.69 6.74
CA ILE A 581 -2.21 -9.28 5.44
C ILE A 581 -3.45 -8.60 4.86
N SER A 582 -3.47 -8.33 3.56
CA SER A 582 -4.65 -7.78 2.89
C SER A 582 -5.77 -8.83 2.83
N PRO A 583 -7.02 -8.48 3.22
CA PRO A 583 -8.15 -9.39 3.09
C PRO A 583 -8.69 -9.51 1.65
N THR A 584 -8.22 -8.65 0.74
CA THR A 584 -8.75 -8.56 -0.64
C THR A 584 -7.78 -9.07 -1.71
N LEU A 585 -6.53 -9.37 -1.35
CA LEU A 585 -5.50 -9.74 -2.32
C LEU A 585 -5.20 -11.24 -2.31
N CYS A 586 -5.50 -11.93 -3.43
CA CYS A 586 -5.18 -13.33 -3.64
C CYS A 586 -3.86 -13.51 -4.42
N GLY A 587 -2.72 -13.57 -3.73
CA GLY A 587 -1.42 -13.92 -4.32
C GLY A 587 -1.22 -15.43 -4.57
N ARG A 588 -0.01 -15.78 -5.01
CA ARG A 588 0.40 -17.16 -5.36
C ARG A 588 0.03 -18.23 -4.31
N LEU A 589 0.26 -17.95 -3.02
CA LEU A 589 -0.17 -18.83 -1.91
C LEU A 589 -1.65 -19.22 -1.99
N HIS A 590 -2.51 -18.21 -2.20
CA HIS A 590 -3.96 -18.39 -2.19
C HIS A 590 -4.42 -19.24 -3.37
N THR A 591 -3.81 -19.04 -4.54
CA THR A 591 -4.08 -19.83 -5.74
C THR A 591 -3.59 -21.28 -5.62
N GLU A 592 -2.41 -21.50 -5.05
CA GLU A 592 -1.80 -22.83 -4.90
C GLU A 592 -2.51 -23.67 -3.82
N LEU A 593 -2.83 -23.05 -2.68
CA LEU A 593 -3.48 -23.73 -1.55
C LEU A 593 -5.01 -23.67 -1.58
N GLN A 594 -5.61 -22.96 -2.55
CA GLN A 594 -7.05 -22.68 -2.61
C GLN A 594 -7.57 -22.07 -1.29
N LEU A 595 -6.76 -21.18 -0.71
CA LEU A 595 -6.98 -20.60 0.61
C LEU A 595 -7.44 -19.15 0.47
N LEU A 596 -8.58 -18.80 1.06
CA LEU A 596 -9.05 -17.41 1.09
C LEU A 596 -8.11 -16.52 1.92
N PRO A 597 -7.79 -15.28 1.49
CA PRO A 597 -7.02 -14.34 2.30
C PRO A 597 -7.64 -14.12 3.68
N CYS A 598 -6.79 -14.08 4.71
CA CYS A 598 -7.21 -13.92 6.10
C CYS A 598 -8.23 -14.98 6.59
N ALA A 599 -8.23 -16.18 6.03
CA ALA A 599 -8.98 -17.34 6.53
C ALA A 599 -8.03 -18.46 6.96
N PHE A 600 -8.49 -19.30 7.89
CA PHE A 600 -7.81 -20.56 8.19
C PHE A 600 -8.08 -21.59 7.07
N PRO A 601 -7.26 -22.64 6.92
CA PRO A 601 -7.56 -23.73 6.01
C PRO A 601 -8.94 -24.37 6.29
N ALA A 602 -9.64 -24.79 5.25
CA ALA A 602 -10.81 -25.65 5.41
C ALA A 602 -10.39 -27.02 5.97
N LYS A 603 -11.29 -27.70 6.68
CA LYS A 603 -11.02 -29.09 7.13
C LYS A 603 -10.86 -30.04 5.95
N ALA A 604 -10.02 -31.06 6.12
CA ALA A 604 -9.78 -32.09 5.11
C ALA A 604 -11.05 -32.89 4.71
N ASP A 605 -12.03 -32.98 5.60
CA ASP A 605 -13.34 -33.60 5.33
C ASP A 605 -14.32 -32.69 4.57
N GLY A 606 -13.90 -31.45 4.26
CA GLY A 606 -14.68 -30.45 3.55
C GLY A 606 -15.85 -29.86 4.36
N LYS A 607 -16.02 -30.20 5.63
CA LYS A 607 -17.14 -29.72 6.47
C LYS A 607 -16.77 -28.44 7.22
N ALA A 608 -17.71 -27.51 7.28
CA ALA A 608 -17.55 -26.29 8.07
C ALA A 608 -17.53 -26.61 9.58
N ILE A 609 -16.69 -25.93 10.36
CA ILE A 609 -16.78 -26.00 11.82
C ILE A 609 -18.08 -25.34 12.28
N HIS A 610 -18.97 -26.12 12.86
CA HIS A 610 -20.01 -25.59 13.73
C HIS A 610 -19.40 -25.32 15.10
N ARG A 611 -19.25 -24.04 15.48
CA ARG A 611 -18.97 -23.70 16.88
C ARG A 611 -20.11 -24.27 17.73
N ARG A 612 -19.82 -25.26 18.57
CA ARG A 612 -20.58 -25.39 19.82
C ARG A 612 -20.21 -24.15 20.62
N ASN A 613 -21.21 -23.46 21.17
CA ASN A 613 -21.00 -22.42 22.16
C ASN A 613 -20.34 -23.07 23.39
N ALA A 614 -19.03 -23.23 23.36
CA ALA A 614 -18.26 -23.69 24.49
C ALA A 614 -18.27 -22.55 25.51
N ALA A 615 -19.06 -22.72 26.57
CA ALA A 615 -18.85 -21.96 27.79
C ALA A 615 -17.36 -22.07 28.14
N ILE A 616 -16.71 -20.92 28.29
CA ILE A 616 -15.31 -20.82 28.70
C ILE A 616 -15.19 -21.58 30.03
N ALA A 617 -14.61 -22.78 29.99
CA ALA A 617 -14.12 -23.42 31.19
C ALA A 617 -12.93 -22.56 31.65
N LYS A 618 -13.11 -21.85 32.78
CA LYS A 618 -11.99 -21.19 33.47
C LYS A 618 -10.91 -22.25 33.74
N PRO A 619 -9.63 -21.99 33.40
CA PRO A 619 -8.55 -22.79 33.96
C PRO A 619 -8.42 -22.42 35.43
N GLU A 620 -8.69 -23.38 36.31
CA GLU A 620 -8.38 -23.26 37.73
C GLU A 620 -6.86 -23.48 37.91
N PRO A 621 -6.10 -22.52 38.46
CA PRO A 621 -4.69 -22.74 38.71
C PRO A 621 -4.51 -23.73 39.86
N ALA A 622 -3.61 -24.70 39.66
CA ALA A 622 -3.22 -25.69 40.66
C ALA A 622 -2.67 -24.99 41.91
N ALA A 623 -3.51 -24.89 42.96
CA ALA A 623 -3.10 -24.51 44.29
C ALA A 623 -3.01 -25.77 45.16
N ARG A 624 -1.81 -26.00 45.67
CA ARG A 624 -1.47 -27.01 46.68
C ARG A 624 -2.44 -26.93 47.86
N ALA A 625 -2.93 -28.09 48.32
CA ALA A 625 -3.71 -28.22 49.55
C ALA A 625 -2.95 -27.60 50.75
N PRO A 626 -3.69 -27.01 51.71
CA PRO A 626 -3.74 -27.68 53.01
C PRO A 626 -5.09 -27.59 53.73
N GLY A 627 -5.35 -28.59 54.58
CA GLY A 627 -6.16 -28.43 55.78
C GLY A 627 -7.67 -28.67 55.65
N ARG A 628 -8.09 -29.92 55.89
CA ARG A 628 -9.47 -30.27 56.23
C ARG A 628 -9.96 -29.42 57.42
N ARG A 629 -11.11 -28.76 57.26
CA ARG A 629 -12.02 -28.41 58.36
C ARG A 629 -13.40 -29.02 58.07
N PRO A 630 -14.11 -29.57 59.07
CA PRO A 630 -15.32 -30.33 58.84
C PRO A 630 -16.49 -29.39 58.52
N VAL A 631 -17.13 -29.62 57.37
CA VAL A 631 -18.36 -28.93 56.97
C VAL A 631 -19.52 -29.49 57.79
N LYS A 632 -20.21 -28.59 58.50
CA LYS A 632 -21.45 -28.86 59.24
C LYS A 632 -22.51 -29.44 58.28
N LYS A 633 -23.01 -30.64 58.58
CA LYS A 633 -24.17 -31.23 57.89
C LYS A 633 -25.38 -30.32 58.09
N TRP A 634 -25.95 -29.84 57.00
CA TRP A 634 -27.25 -29.16 56.99
C TRP A 634 -28.33 -30.19 57.28
N THR A 635 -29.29 -29.83 58.13
CA THR A 635 -30.46 -30.67 58.42
C THR A 635 -31.48 -30.61 57.28
N GLU A 636 -32.29 -31.65 57.12
CA GLU A 636 -33.29 -31.76 56.05
C GLU A 636 -34.29 -30.60 56.03
N ALA A 637 -34.57 -29.98 57.19
CA ALA A 637 -35.38 -28.78 57.30
C ALA A 637 -34.75 -27.57 56.57
N GLN A 638 -33.43 -27.40 56.64
CA GLN A 638 -32.73 -26.31 55.94
C GLN A 638 -32.64 -26.56 54.43
N THR A 639 -32.62 -27.82 54.01
CA THR A 639 -32.66 -28.21 52.59
C THR A 639 -34.06 -28.03 51.99
N GLN A 640 -35.13 -28.22 52.78
CA GLN A 640 -36.50 -27.93 52.36
C GLN A 640 -36.79 -26.43 52.25
N ASP A 641 -36.27 -25.60 53.16
CA ASP A 641 -36.45 -24.14 53.09
C ASP A 641 -35.69 -23.50 51.93
N PHE A 642 -34.50 -24.01 51.58
CA PHE A 642 -33.77 -23.59 50.39
C PHE A 642 -34.51 -24.00 49.10
N ARG A 643 -35.08 -25.22 49.06
CA ARG A 643 -35.92 -25.67 47.94
C ARG A 643 -37.25 -24.91 47.84
N ARG A 644 -37.82 -24.42 48.94
CA ARG A 644 -39.02 -23.56 48.93
C ARG A 644 -38.69 -22.15 48.43
N LYS A 645 -37.55 -21.57 48.83
CA LYS A 645 -37.07 -20.27 48.30
C LYS A 645 -36.75 -20.31 46.80
N CYS A 646 -36.12 -21.38 46.31
CA CYS A 646 -35.89 -21.54 44.86
C CYS A 646 -37.19 -21.79 44.06
N LYS A 647 -38.22 -22.42 44.66
CA LYS A 647 -39.53 -22.59 44.00
C LYS A 647 -40.41 -21.33 44.03
N SER A 648 -40.20 -20.39 44.97
CA SER A 648 -40.88 -19.09 44.96
C SER A 648 -40.26 -18.10 43.96
N GLU A 649 -38.94 -18.13 43.76
CA GLU A 649 -38.27 -17.27 42.76
C GLU A 649 -38.46 -17.76 41.31
N GLN A 650 -38.73 -19.05 41.08
CA GLN A 650 -39.12 -19.57 39.76
C GLN A 650 -40.58 -19.26 39.36
N ARG A 651 -41.42 -18.72 40.26
CA ARG A 651 -42.83 -18.38 39.97
C ARG A 651 -43.07 -16.95 39.44
N TYR A 652 -42.04 -16.11 39.37
CA TYR A 652 -42.12 -14.78 38.72
C TYR A 652 -41.38 -14.67 37.37
N GLY A 653 -40.80 -15.75 36.86
CA GLY A 653 -40.05 -15.74 35.58
C GLY A 653 -40.63 -16.60 34.45
N ALA A 654 -41.79 -17.25 34.64
CA ALA A 654 -42.33 -18.21 33.68
C ALA A 654 -43.51 -17.64 32.87
N ARG A 655 -43.20 -16.75 31.93
CA ARG A 655 -43.99 -16.56 30.68
C ARG A 655 -43.05 -16.29 29.51
N ALA A 656 -42.34 -17.33 29.09
CA ALA A 656 -41.76 -17.39 27.75
C ALA A 656 -42.81 -18.00 26.81
N PRO A 657 -43.26 -17.30 25.75
CA PRO A 657 -44.22 -17.85 24.81
C PRO A 657 -43.54 -18.86 23.89
N GLY A 658 -44.24 -19.97 23.63
CA GLY A 658 -43.83 -21.00 22.68
C GLY A 658 -43.49 -20.42 21.30
N ARG A 659 -42.53 -21.07 20.63
CA ARG A 659 -42.12 -20.78 19.26
C ARG A 659 -43.34 -20.74 18.34
N ARG A 660 -43.76 -19.53 17.98
CA ARG A 660 -44.67 -19.29 16.86
C ARG A 660 -43.86 -19.26 15.57
N PRO A 661 -44.44 -19.68 14.43
CA PRO A 661 -43.82 -19.51 13.12
C PRO A 661 -43.53 -18.03 12.86
N VAL A 662 -42.42 -17.76 12.20
CA VAL A 662 -41.90 -16.41 11.91
C VAL A 662 -42.95 -15.61 11.14
N LYS A 663 -43.63 -14.70 11.84
CA LYS A 663 -44.55 -13.72 11.23
C LYS A 663 -43.67 -12.69 10.50
N LYS A 664 -43.85 -12.54 9.18
CA LYS A 664 -43.21 -11.48 8.40
C LYS A 664 -43.49 -10.13 9.08
N TRP A 665 -42.42 -9.41 9.38
CA TRP A 665 -42.52 -8.08 9.99
C TRP A 665 -43.19 -7.14 9.00
N THR A 666 -44.17 -6.37 9.46
CA THR A 666 -44.72 -5.31 8.61
C THR A 666 -43.69 -4.19 8.47
N GLU A 667 -43.79 -3.42 7.39
CA GLU A 667 -42.85 -2.35 7.09
C GLU A 667 -42.80 -1.30 8.21
N ALA A 668 -43.94 -1.02 8.85
CA ALA A 668 -44.04 -0.17 10.04
C ALA A 668 -43.22 -0.69 11.23
N GLN A 669 -43.21 -2.01 11.48
CA GLN A 669 -42.42 -2.62 12.56
C GLN A 669 -40.92 -2.59 12.26
N THR A 670 -40.55 -2.77 10.99
CA THR A 670 -39.17 -2.66 10.53
C THR A 670 -38.67 -1.22 10.67
N GLN A 671 -39.52 -0.24 10.36
CA GLN A 671 -39.20 1.17 10.48
C GLN A 671 -39.05 1.60 11.95
N ASP A 672 -39.92 1.11 12.84
CA ASP A 672 -39.85 1.40 14.28
C ASP A 672 -38.59 0.79 14.93
N PHE A 673 -38.20 -0.42 14.53
CA PHE A 673 -36.94 -1.03 14.96
C PHE A 673 -35.71 -0.28 14.45
N ARG A 674 -35.71 0.20 13.20
CA ARG A 674 -34.66 1.07 12.67
C ARG A 674 -34.57 2.39 13.45
N ARG A 675 -35.71 2.98 13.84
CA ARG A 675 -35.74 4.19 14.69
C ARG A 675 -35.15 3.93 16.08
N LYS A 676 -35.49 2.81 16.72
CA LYS A 676 -34.90 2.41 18.02
C LYS A 676 -33.40 2.16 17.93
N CYS A 677 -32.92 1.48 16.89
CA CYS A 677 -31.48 1.29 16.67
C CYS A 677 -30.73 2.61 16.45
N LYS A 678 -31.29 3.54 15.66
CA LYS A 678 -30.70 4.88 15.47
C LYS A 678 -30.67 5.68 16.77
N TYR A 679 -31.71 5.57 17.61
CA TYR A 679 -31.76 6.23 18.91
C TYR A 679 -30.71 5.67 19.88
N GLU A 680 -30.55 4.35 19.95
CA GLU A 680 -29.51 3.71 20.76
C GLU A 680 -28.09 4.04 20.29
N GLN A 681 -27.85 4.09 18.97
CA GLN A 681 -26.56 4.55 18.42
C GLN A 681 -26.25 5.99 18.82
N LYS A 682 -27.25 6.89 18.77
CA LYS A 682 -27.08 8.28 19.24
C LYS A 682 -26.77 8.33 20.73
N ASN A 683 -27.41 7.51 21.57
CA ASN A 683 -27.10 7.46 23.00
C ASN A 683 -25.69 6.93 23.29
N ARG A 684 -25.22 5.91 22.56
CA ARG A 684 -23.84 5.40 22.67
C ARG A 684 -22.81 6.45 22.23
N ALA A 685 -23.10 7.21 21.17
CA ALA A 685 -22.24 8.30 20.72
C ALA A 685 -22.15 9.44 21.75
N ARG A 686 -23.29 9.82 22.37
CA ARG A 686 -23.32 10.81 23.46
C ARG A 686 -22.56 10.32 24.71
N ALA A 687 -22.69 9.05 25.08
CA ALA A 687 -21.95 8.48 26.19
C ALA A 687 -20.42 8.50 25.95
N ARG A 688 -19.98 8.19 24.72
CA ARG A 688 -18.55 8.30 24.32
C ARG A 688 -18.03 9.73 24.38
N LYS A 689 -18.80 10.71 23.88
CA LYS A 689 -18.43 12.13 23.99
C LYS A 689 -18.33 12.60 25.44
N LYS A 690 -19.26 12.18 26.31
CA LYS A 690 -19.23 12.50 27.74
C LYS A 690 -18.03 11.86 28.45
N ALA A 691 -17.69 10.62 28.10
CA ALA A 691 -16.50 9.95 28.64
C ALA A 691 -15.20 10.63 28.21
N ALA A 692 -15.10 11.06 26.95
CA ALA A 692 -13.95 11.81 26.44
C ALA A 692 -13.78 13.16 27.15
N ALA A 693 -14.87 13.93 27.30
CA ALA A 693 -14.84 15.21 28.01
C ALA A 693 -14.45 15.05 29.50
N ASN A 694 -14.89 13.98 30.15
CA ASN A 694 -14.46 13.69 31.52
C ASN A 694 -12.98 13.30 31.61
N ALA A 695 -12.45 12.56 30.64
CA ALA A 695 -11.03 12.21 30.59
C ALA A 695 -10.15 13.45 30.37
N GLU A 696 -10.59 14.37 29.50
CA GLU A 696 -9.92 15.64 29.24
C GLU A 696 -9.95 16.55 30.48
N LYS A 697 -11.08 16.62 31.18
CA LYS A 697 -11.17 17.33 32.46
C LYS A 697 -10.20 16.78 33.51
N VAL A 698 -10.11 15.45 33.65
CA VAL A 698 -9.16 14.82 34.58
C VAL A 698 -7.70 15.12 34.20
N GLN A 699 -7.37 15.23 32.92
CA GLN A 699 -6.04 15.63 32.47
C GLN A 699 -5.75 17.11 32.77
N LEU A 700 -6.71 18.00 32.54
CA LEU A 700 -6.60 19.43 32.86
C LEU A 700 -6.45 19.66 34.37
N ASP A 701 -7.27 19.00 35.19
CA ASP A 701 -7.18 19.08 36.66
C ASP A 701 -5.81 18.59 37.16
N LYS A 702 -5.23 17.57 36.50
CA LYS A 702 -3.88 17.06 36.80
C LYS A 702 -2.78 18.05 36.43
N ILE A 703 -2.94 18.77 35.32
CA ILE A 703 -2.00 19.82 34.88
C ILE A 703 -2.09 21.04 35.82
N MET A 704 -3.29 21.40 36.26
CA MET A 704 -3.51 22.53 37.18
C MET A 704 -3.09 22.25 38.63
N SER A 705 -2.87 20.97 38.98
CA SER A 705 -2.39 20.54 40.30
C SER A 705 -0.86 20.40 40.40
N LEU A 706 -0.14 20.64 39.29
CA LEU A 706 1.31 20.75 39.19
C LEU A 706 1.69 22.22 39.05
#